data_AF-A0A354M8T3-F1
#
_entry.id   AF-A0A354M8T3-F1
#
_cell.length_a   1.000
_cell.length_b   1.000
_cell.length_c   1.000
_cell.angle_alpha   90.00
_cell.angle_beta   90.00
_cell.angle_gamma   90.00
#
_symmetry.space_group_name_H-M   'P 1'
#
loop_
_entity.id
_entity.type
_entity.pdbx_description
1 polymer ?
#
loop_
_entity_poly.entity_id
_entity_poly.type
_entity_poly.pdbx_seq_one_letter_code
_entity_poly.pdbx_strand_id
1 'polypeptide(L)'
;AAAVKIGERVLSRNSYNNAKGLLTSLYYGNGTAAEYRYDNLNRQTETCINGEIRYQRLYDGSSRPIEIKDLLYGKKTGYEYDILGRTVSEKLIDITAGKIYARLGIRYDNAKNRVTGYDVNIEGINKKTDFVYGENKTDPDIITSVKHNNAIKLSYVYDSLNRLSTRTVAVAAGVNYTAEYTYAAGRAKNSGEDDGTLTTTLVKTVKNGGDVLEYTYDNMNNISGIYKNGVLYESYTYDSLNQLKTVTKGSDTWEYSYDNGGNILSVKLNGTVIKSYTYGNSEWKDLLTEYNGETITYDEIGNPLNYRNNMQFSWSDGRRLTGVTKGENSISCTYNSGGLRTSKTVNGAVTEYYWLNGNLQGQKTGSEYIIYLHDENGNAYGFLLKNGASEEYYYYIFNAQGDVIGILDSTGAQVVEYSYNEWGGLLSVTGSLSATVGQKNPLRYRGYYYDNETGFYYLQSRYYDPETGRFINADGILGANEDILGYNLFAYCSNNPINFSDPSGNWKIWNKIKEKVKGFLKGFTSDYIFKSSKVSTAVSTAIITGKNINVGKGWTVRIDRSNDNTKTQKHVHVEKGKLRYSQNEDGSKHDGNSSNGSPPSSVKKTLKEKLGWDWDGNIEKFELEHGKDFTQDPMNSIFFYPINPNGFLVPSFAPSSYHTIPIFAY
;
A
#
# COMPACT_ATOMS: atom_id res chain seq x y z
N ALA A 1 -23.42 -8.52 19.01
CA ALA A 1 -21.98 -8.77 18.88
C ALA A 1 -21.77 -9.65 17.65
N ALA A 2 -20.97 -9.21 16.69
CA ALA A 2 -20.62 -10.00 15.52
C ALA A 2 -19.34 -10.78 15.84
N ALA A 3 -19.35 -12.10 15.66
CA ALA A 3 -18.18 -12.93 15.87
C ALA A 3 -17.62 -13.40 14.53
N VAL A 4 -16.31 -13.32 14.36
CA VAL A 4 -15.59 -13.97 13.27
C VAL A 4 -15.18 -15.36 13.76
N LYS A 5 -15.52 -16.39 12.99
CA LYS A 5 -15.22 -17.78 13.31
C LYS A 5 -14.61 -18.52 12.12
N ILE A 6 -13.90 -19.60 12.43
CA ILE A 6 -13.53 -20.65 11.48
C ILE A 6 -14.04 -21.97 12.05
N GLY A 7 -15.05 -22.57 11.40
CA GLY A 7 -15.84 -23.62 12.05
C GLY A 7 -16.46 -23.10 13.35
N GLU A 8 -16.25 -23.82 14.45
CA GLU A 8 -16.71 -23.39 15.78
C GLU A 8 -15.70 -22.51 16.53
N ARG A 9 -14.45 -22.44 16.07
CA ARG A 9 -13.38 -21.63 16.66
C ARG A 9 -13.68 -20.15 16.48
N VAL A 10 -13.83 -19.43 17.60
CA VAL A 10 -13.99 -17.97 17.61
C VAL A 10 -12.63 -17.32 17.47
N LEU A 11 -12.42 -16.54 16.40
CA LEU A 11 -11.20 -15.76 16.22
C LEU A 11 -11.33 -14.40 16.91
N SER A 12 -12.47 -13.76 16.73
CA SER A 12 -12.76 -12.48 17.35
C SER A 12 -14.25 -12.25 17.54
N ARG A 13 -14.59 -11.34 18.45
CA ARG A 13 -15.95 -10.86 18.70
C ARG A 13 -15.94 -9.35 18.89
N ASN A 14 -16.71 -8.67 18.07
CA ASN A 14 -16.89 -7.24 18.11
C ASN A 14 -18.22 -6.88 18.79
N SER A 15 -18.17 -5.92 19.72
CA SER A 15 -19.36 -5.31 20.33
C SER A 15 -19.45 -3.85 19.94
N TYR A 16 -20.66 -3.37 19.69
CA TYR A 16 -20.92 -2.00 19.25
C TYR A 16 -21.93 -1.32 20.18
N ASN A 17 -21.83 -0.01 20.29
CA ASN A 17 -22.86 0.81 20.89
C ASN A 17 -24.06 0.87 19.92
N ASN A 18 -25.19 0.28 20.31
CA ASN A 18 -26.37 0.17 19.45
C ASN A 18 -26.94 1.51 18.97
N ALA A 19 -26.75 2.60 19.72
CA ALA A 19 -27.29 3.91 19.36
C ALA A 19 -26.37 4.68 18.38
N LYS A 20 -25.05 4.44 18.45
CA LYS A 20 -24.04 5.22 17.71
C LYS A 20 -23.29 4.43 16.65
N GLY A 21 -23.43 3.10 16.61
CA GLY A 21 -22.68 2.21 15.71
C GLY A 21 -21.17 2.12 16.01
N LEU A 22 -20.69 2.69 17.11
CA LEU A 22 -19.27 2.71 17.48
C LEU A 22 -18.86 1.37 18.09
N LEU A 23 -17.72 0.80 17.70
CA LEU A 23 -17.19 -0.40 18.34
C LEU A 23 -16.77 -0.08 19.78
N THR A 24 -17.31 -0.79 20.74
CA THR A 24 -16.98 -0.60 22.16
C THR A 24 -15.96 -1.62 22.65
N SER A 25 -15.91 -2.81 22.05
CA SER A 25 -14.91 -3.81 22.36
C SER A 25 -14.63 -4.78 21.23
N LEU A 26 -13.40 -5.30 21.21
CA LEU A 26 -12.92 -6.40 20.41
C LEU A 26 -12.33 -7.45 21.36
N TYR A 27 -12.91 -8.64 21.36
CA TYR A 27 -12.41 -9.79 22.11
C TYR A 27 -11.79 -10.80 21.14
N TYR A 28 -10.55 -11.19 21.35
CA TYR A 28 -9.87 -12.22 20.58
C TYR A 28 -10.09 -13.60 21.19
N GLY A 29 -10.10 -14.65 20.35
CA GLY A 29 -10.24 -16.04 20.78
C GLY A 29 -9.20 -16.46 21.82
N ASN A 30 -8.00 -15.88 21.77
CA ASN A 30 -6.90 -16.14 22.70
C ASN A 30 -7.02 -15.38 24.04
N GLY A 31 -8.19 -14.80 24.34
CA GLY A 31 -8.49 -14.15 25.60
C GLY A 31 -8.14 -12.67 25.68
N THR A 32 -7.43 -12.10 24.69
CA THR A 32 -7.15 -10.65 24.71
C THR A 32 -8.44 -9.86 24.48
N ALA A 33 -8.68 -8.85 25.32
CA ALA A 33 -9.77 -7.90 25.16
C ALA A 33 -9.24 -6.49 24.91
N ALA A 34 -9.74 -5.84 23.86
CA ALA A 34 -9.55 -4.42 23.62
C ALA A 34 -10.88 -3.68 23.82
N GLU A 35 -10.87 -2.60 24.59
CA GLU A 35 -12.03 -1.74 24.81
C GLU A 35 -11.75 -0.33 24.27
N TYR A 36 -12.77 0.30 23.70
CA TYR A 36 -12.66 1.61 23.06
C TYR A 36 -13.61 2.59 23.72
N ARG A 37 -13.07 3.72 24.17
CA ARG A 37 -13.83 4.81 24.79
C ARG A 37 -13.86 6.01 23.87
N TYR A 38 -14.97 6.74 23.91
CA TYR A 38 -15.26 7.83 22.99
C TYR A 38 -15.72 9.07 23.76
N ASP A 39 -15.44 10.25 23.20
CA ASP A 39 -16.02 11.50 23.68
C ASP A 39 -17.45 11.74 23.13
N ASN A 40 -18.04 12.88 23.51
CA ASN A 40 -19.39 13.26 23.06
C ASN A 40 -19.48 13.56 21.55
N LEU A 41 -18.34 13.76 20.87
CA LEU A 41 -18.23 13.92 19.43
C LEU A 41 -17.95 12.59 18.72
N ASN A 42 -18.07 11.45 19.43
CA ASN A 42 -17.85 10.10 18.92
C ASN A 42 -16.40 9.84 18.46
N ARG A 43 -15.43 10.61 18.97
CA ARG A 43 -14.00 10.41 18.67
C ARG A 43 -13.40 9.48 19.72
N GLN A 44 -12.59 8.52 19.28
CA GLN A 44 -12.00 7.54 20.19
C GLN A 44 -10.92 8.18 21.07
N THR A 45 -11.18 8.34 22.36
CA THR A 45 -10.25 8.96 23.30
C THR A 45 -9.30 7.96 23.94
N GLU A 46 -9.74 6.72 24.17
CA GLU A 46 -8.92 5.71 24.85
C GLU A 46 -9.04 4.34 24.18
N THR A 47 -7.96 3.58 24.28
CA THR A 47 -7.94 2.14 24.02
C THR A 47 -7.44 1.45 25.27
N CYS A 48 -8.27 0.60 25.87
CA CYS A 48 -7.85 -0.25 26.96
C CYS A 48 -7.52 -1.64 26.42
N ILE A 49 -6.45 -2.27 26.91
CA ILE A 49 -6.12 -3.66 26.62
C ILE A 49 -6.15 -4.42 27.94
N ASN A 50 -6.93 -5.50 27.99
CA ASN A 50 -7.14 -6.33 29.18
C ASN A 50 -7.52 -5.51 30.43
N GLY A 51 -8.35 -4.48 30.24
CA GLY A 51 -8.84 -3.60 31.31
C GLY A 51 -7.96 -2.40 31.65
N GLU A 52 -6.71 -2.34 31.16
CA GLU A 52 -5.79 -1.23 31.41
C GLU A 52 -5.76 -0.23 30.26
N ILE A 53 -5.76 1.08 30.56
CA ILE A 53 -5.65 2.12 29.52
C ILE A 53 -4.26 2.03 28.89
N ARG A 54 -4.23 1.60 27.63
CA ARG A 54 -3.01 1.40 26.85
C ARG A 54 -2.64 2.65 26.05
N TYR A 55 -3.64 3.23 25.39
CA TYR A 55 -3.49 4.40 24.52
C TYR A 55 -4.50 5.49 24.85
N GLN A 56 -4.06 6.75 24.82
CA GLN A 56 -4.92 7.93 24.94
C GLN A 56 -4.73 8.87 23.76
N ARG A 57 -5.80 9.50 23.30
CA ARG A 57 -5.82 10.41 22.14
C ARG A 57 -6.42 11.75 22.53
N LEU A 58 -5.76 12.83 22.12
CA LEU A 58 -6.28 14.19 22.22
C LEU A 58 -6.51 14.74 20.82
N TYR A 59 -7.56 15.54 20.69
CA TYR A 59 -8.01 16.10 19.42
C TYR A 59 -8.10 17.61 19.50
N ASP A 60 -7.87 18.29 18.38
CA ASP A 60 -8.20 19.71 18.25
C ASP A 60 -9.70 19.94 17.99
N GLY A 61 -10.08 21.21 17.85
CA GLY A 61 -11.45 21.62 17.54
C GLY A 61 -11.97 21.15 16.17
N SER A 62 -11.08 20.77 15.26
CA SER A 62 -11.40 20.18 13.95
C SER A 62 -11.40 18.65 13.97
N SER A 63 -11.35 18.04 15.16
CA SER A 63 -11.37 16.58 15.35
C SER A 63 -10.17 15.85 14.74
N ARG A 64 -9.03 16.53 14.59
CA ARG A 64 -7.77 15.92 14.19
C ARG A 64 -6.96 15.54 15.43
N PRO A 65 -6.29 14.37 15.45
CA PRO A 65 -5.48 13.97 16.59
C PRO A 65 -4.28 14.90 16.72
N ILE A 66 -4.07 15.51 17.88
CA ILE A 66 -2.89 16.33 18.20
C ILE A 66 -1.90 15.59 19.10
N GLU A 67 -2.36 14.56 19.82
CA GLU A 67 -1.52 13.74 20.68
C GLU A 67 -2.05 12.31 20.74
N ILE A 68 -1.14 11.34 20.69
CA ILE A 68 -1.41 9.92 20.97
C ILE A 68 -0.38 9.45 21.98
N LYS A 69 -0.82 9.08 23.19
CA LYS A 69 0.04 8.52 24.24
C LYS A 69 0.03 7.00 24.20
N ASP A 70 1.20 6.42 24.38
CA ASP A 70 1.45 5.03 24.74
C ASP A 70 1.86 5.00 26.21
N LEU A 71 0.94 4.55 27.07
CA LEU A 71 1.15 4.61 28.52
C LEU A 71 2.04 3.47 29.06
N LEU A 72 2.12 2.34 28.37
CA LEU A 72 2.98 1.22 28.79
C LEU A 72 4.46 1.56 28.65
N TYR A 73 4.81 2.22 27.55
CA TYR A 73 6.20 2.56 27.25
C TYR A 73 6.56 4.01 27.57
N GLY A 74 5.61 4.80 28.10
CA GLY A 74 5.84 6.20 28.46
C GLY A 74 6.23 7.06 27.26
N LYS A 75 5.65 6.80 26.07
CA LYS A 75 5.94 7.54 24.83
C LYS A 75 4.69 8.24 24.33
N LYS A 76 4.85 9.32 23.58
CA LYS A 76 3.73 9.94 22.86
C LYS A 76 4.15 10.45 21.50
N THR A 77 3.19 10.48 20.59
CA THR A 77 3.30 11.13 19.28
C THR A 77 2.47 12.41 19.29
N GLY A 78 3.08 13.54 18.93
CA GLY A 78 2.39 14.82 18.78
C GLY A 78 2.30 15.24 17.31
N TYR A 79 1.19 15.87 16.95
CA TYR A 79 0.94 16.38 15.59
C TYR A 79 0.64 17.87 15.59
N GLU A 80 1.17 18.57 14.59
CA GLU A 80 0.88 19.98 14.32
C GLU A 80 0.32 20.12 12.91
N TYR A 81 -0.66 21.00 12.75
CA TYR A 81 -1.35 21.22 11.49
C TYR A 81 -1.30 22.69 11.07
N ASP A 82 -1.31 22.93 9.76
CA ASP A 82 -1.55 24.27 9.23
C ASP A 82 -3.05 24.64 9.20
N ILE A 83 -3.31 25.88 8.78
CA ILE A 83 -4.67 26.44 8.63
C ILE A 83 -5.52 25.71 7.58
N LEU A 84 -4.90 24.94 6.67
CA LEU A 84 -5.58 24.19 5.62
C LEU A 84 -5.91 22.75 6.02
N GLY A 85 -5.57 22.33 7.24
CA GLY A 85 -5.83 20.95 7.64
C GLY A 85 -4.61 20.05 7.67
N ARG A 86 -3.50 20.46 7.04
CA ARG A 86 -2.40 19.55 6.65
C ARG A 86 -1.40 19.40 7.78
N THR A 87 -0.89 18.19 7.98
CA THR A 87 0.15 17.92 8.97
C THR A 87 1.44 18.62 8.57
N VAL A 88 1.95 19.50 9.43
CA VAL A 88 3.24 20.19 9.22
C VAL A 88 4.33 19.67 10.16
N SER A 89 3.97 18.99 11.24
CA SER A 89 4.94 18.33 12.12
C SER A 89 4.38 17.07 12.77
N GLU A 90 5.25 16.08 12.93
CA GLU A 90 5.06 14.93 13.81
C GLU A 90 6.27 14.83 14.76
N LYS A 91 6.02 14.57 16.04
CA LYS A 91 7.06 14.53 17.09
C LYS A 91 6.91 13.27 17.92
N LEU A 92 8.00 12.52 18.08
CA LEU A 92 8.07 11.42 19.04
C LEU A 92 8.71 11.92 20.35
N ILE A 93 8.00 11.73 21.45
CA ILE A 93 8.32 12.33 22.75
C ILE A 93 8.35 11.25 23.82
N ASP A 94 9.39 11.28 24.66
CA ASP A 94 9.41 10.57 25.94
C ASP A 94 8.58 11.34 26.96
N ILE A 95 7.55 10.72 27.53
CA ILE A 95 6.61 11.38 28.46
C ILE A 95 7.32 11.74 29.75
N THR A 96 8.13 10.83 30.29
CA THR A 96 8.78 11.00 31.60
C THR A 96 9.87 12.06 31.53
N ALA A 97 10.69 12.02 30.48
CA ALA A 97 11.79 12.97 30.29
C ALA A 97 11.34 14.29 29.65
N GLY A 98 10.15 14.35 29.04
CA GLY A 98 9.71 15.48 28.22
C GLY A 98 10.56 15.72 26.97
N LYS A 99 11.41 14.74 26.58
CA LYS A 99 12.40 14.86 25.51
C LYS A 99 11.78 14.47 24.17
N ILE A 100 11.85 15.37 23.18
CA ILE A 100 11.65 15.02 21.77
C ILE A 100 12.88 14.25 21.30
N TYR A 101 12.71 13.00 20.93
CA TYR A 101 13.82 12.16 20.44
C TYR A 101 13.78 11.96 18.92
N ALA A 102 12.63 12.22 18.28
CA ALA A 102 12.55 12.32 16.83
C ALA A 102 11.47 13.32 16.41
N ARG A 103 11.68 13.97 15.26
CA ARG A 103 10.73 14.91 14.67
C ARG A 103 10.74 14.83 13.15
N LEU A 104 9.57 14.97 12.56
CA LEU A 104 9.37 15.30 11.16
C LEU A 104 8.76 16.70 11.05
N GLY A 105 9.29 17.50 10.13
CA GLY A 105 8.63 18.66 9.54
C GLY A 105 8.25 18.35 8.11
N ILE A 106 7.04 18.76 7.69
CA ILE A 106 6.57 18.63 6.31
C ILE A 106 6.38 20.03 5.74
N ARG A 107 6.98 20.27 4.57
CA ARG A 107 6.91 21.56 3.88
C ARG A 107 6.02 21.42 2.65
N TYR A 108 5.21 22.44 2.39
CA TYR A 108 4.30 22.52 1.26
C TYR A 108 4.57 23.76 0.43
N ASP A 109 4.28 23.72 -0.88
CA ASP A 109 4.16 24.93 -1.67
C ASP A 109 2.80 25.62 -1.43
N ASN A 110 2.79 26.95 -1.56
CA ASN A 110 1.59 27.75 -1.32
C ASN A 110 0.62 27.77 -2.51
N ALA A 111 1.11 27.47 -3.72
CA ALA A 111 0.34 27.65 -4.96
C ALA A 111 -0.45 26.40 -5.38
N LYS A 112 0.15 25.21 -5.21
CA LYS A 112 -0.36 23.92 -5.71
C LYS A 112 -0.61 22.92 -4.58
N ASN A 113 -0.32 23.29 -3.32
CA ASN A 113 -0.46 22.46 -2.13
C ASN A 113 0.35 21.15 -2.17
N ARG A 114 1.45 21.12 -2.93
CA ARG A 114 2.31 19.93 -3.05
C ARG A 114 3.34 19.91 -1.92
N VAL A 115 3.76 18.72 -1.50
CA VAL A 115 4.89 18.59 -0.56
C VAL A 115 6.17 19.01 -1.26
N THR A 116 6.91 19.94 -0.69
CA THR A 116 8.20 20.41 -1.22
C THR A 116 9.39 19.75 -0.53
N GLY A 117 9.18 19.13 0.62
CA GLY A 117 10.24 18.43 1.31
C GLY A 117 9.91 18.05 2.74
N TYR A 118 10.89 17.40 3.37
CA TYR A 118 10.84 16.91 4.73
C TYR A 118 12.06 17.35 5.52
N ASP A 119 11.89 17.65 6.79
CA ASP A 119 12.97 17.90 7.75
C ASP A 119 12.87 16.89 8.88
N VAL A 120 13.79 15.93 8.92
CA VAL A 120 13.82 14.86 9.91
C VAL A 120 14.94 15.12 10.91
N ASN A 121 14.62 15.01 12.19
CA ASN A 121 15.60 14.93 13.28
C ASN A 121 15.43 13.60 14.02
N ILE A 122 16.53 12.87 14.23
CA ILE A 122 16.58 11.68 15.09
C ILE A 122 17.73 11.87 16.06
N GLU A 123 17.41 12.07 17.34
CA GLU A 123 18.38 12.26 18.43
C GLU A 123 19.49 13.29 18.10
N GLY A 124 19.14 14.39 17.42
CA GLY A 124 20.10 15.42 17.00
C GLY A 124 20.68 15.25 15.60
N ILE A 125 20.51 14.10 14.95
CA ILE A 125 20.90 13.88 13.55
C ILE A 125 19.85 14.49 12.63
N ASN A 126 20.24 15.52 11.88
CA ASN A 126 19.36 16.25 10.98
C ASN A 126 19.49 15.74 9.54
N LYS A 127 18.34 15.54 8.88
CA LYS A 127 18.21 15.18 7.48
C LYS A 127 17.18 16.08 6.82
N LYS A 128 17.62 16.88 5.85
CA LYS A 128 16.73 17.69 5.03
C LYS A 128 16.57 17.06 3.65
N THR A 129 15.34 16.85 3.23
CA THR A 129 14.97 16.35 1.89
C THR A 129 14.15 17.41 1.16
N ASP A 130 14.47 17.71 -0.09
CA ASP A 130 13.68 18.61 -0.94
C ASP A 130 13.33 17.96 -2.27
N PHE A 131 12.12 18.20 -2.76
CA PHE A 131 11.62 17.68 -4.04
C PHE A 131 11.65 18.78 -5.10
N VAL A 132 12.21 18.45 -6.26
CA VAL A 132 12.29 19.36 -7.41
C VAL A 132 11.26 18.94 -8.45
N TYR A 133 10.21 19.74 -8.59
CA TYR A 133 9.14 19.52 -9.56
C TYR A 133 9.53 20.00 -10.96
N GLY A 134 9.08 19.27 -11.98
CA GLY A 134 9.33 19.55 -13.38
C GLY A 134 8.44 20.66 -13.93
N GLU A 135 8.47 21.88 -13.36
CA GLU A 135 7.56 22.98 -13.73
C GLU A 135 7.47 23.28 -15.24
N ASN A 136 8.54 22.99 -16.00
CA ASN A 136 8.63 23.19 -17.45
C ASN A 136 8.42 21.89 -18.27
N LYS A 137 7.97 20.81 -17.64
CA LYS A 137 7.66 19.53 -18.30
C LYS A 137 6.19 19.48 -18.68
N THR A 138 5.85 18.51 -19.55
CA THR A 138 4.46 18.23 -19.93
C THR A 138 3.58 17.96 -18.71
N ASP A 139 4.15 17.34 -17.68
CA ASP A 139 3.55 17.22 -16.35
C ASP A 139 4.35 18.07 -15.36
N PRO A 140 3.81 19.23 -14.90
CA PRO A 140 4.50 20.10 -13.95
C PRO A 140 4.55 19.54 -12.53
N ASP A 141 3.82 18.46 -12.23
CA ASP A 141 3.77 17.81 -10.92
C ASP A 141 4.67 16.58 -10.83
N ILE A 142 5.36 16.23 -11.92
CA ILE A 142 6.38 15.18 -11.90
C ILE A 142 7.61 15.65 -11.12
N ILE A 143 8.16 14.77 -10.28
CA ILE A 143 9.40 15.05 -9.56
C ILE A 143 10.57 14.67 -10.47
N THR A 144 11.51 15.59 -10.66
CA THR A 144 12.69 15.40 -11.53
C THR A 144 13.97 15.19 -10.73
N SER A 145 14.00 15.59 -9.45
CA SER A 145 15.13 15.36 -8.57
C SER A 145 14.74 15.37 -7.10
N VAL A 146 15.52 14.66 -6.29
CA VAL A 146 15.47 14.72 -4.83
C VAL A 146 16.80 15.27 -4.32
N LYS A 147 16.73 16.31 -3.49
CA LYS A 147 17.90 16.87 -2.80
C LYS A 147 17.97 16.34 -1.38
N HIS A 148 19.17 16.04 -0.92
CA HIS A 148 19.46 15.80 0.49
C HIS A 148 20.46 16.87 0.96
N ASN A 149 20.13 17.59 2.02
CA ASN A 149 20.93 18.70 2.56
C ASN A 149 21.37 19.68 1.44
N ASN A 150 20.40 20.10 0.61
CA ASN A 150 20.54 20.98 -0.55
C ASN A 150 21.33 20.42 -1.75
N ALA A 151 21.96 19.24 -1.66
CA ALA A 151 22.64 18.60 -2.77
C ALA A 151 21.69 17.65 -3.52
N ILE A 152 21.65 17.71 -4.86
CA ILE A 152 20.88 16.74 -5.66
C ILE A 152 21.51 15.36 -5.47
N LYS A 153 20.71 14.42 -4.94
CA LYS A 153 21.11 13.03 -4.71
C LYS A 153 20.44 12.05 -5.64
N LEU A 154 19.21 12.35 -6.05
CA LEU A 154 18.50 11.59 -7.07
C LEU A 154 18.12 12.52 -8.22
N SER A 155 18.29 12.04 -9.44
CA SER A 155 17.80 12.67 -10.66
C SER A 155 17.05 11.66 -11.51
N TYR A 156 15.98 12.12 -12.16
CA TYR A 156 15.09 11.28 -12.96
C TYR A 156 14.95 11.81 -14.38
N VAL A 157 15.01 10.90 -15.34
CA VAL A 157 14.61 11.14 -16.73
C VAL A 157 13.42 10.25 -17.03
N TYR A 158 12.49 10.80 -17.78
CA TYR A 158 11.25 10.14 -18.16
C TYR A 158 11.14 10.07 -19.68
N ASP A 159 10.49 9.02 -20.18
CA ASP A 159 10.11 8.91 -21.58
C ASP A 159 8.88 9.77 -21.92
N SER A 160 8.44 9.72 -23.19
CA SER A 160 7.28 10.50 -23.67
C SER A 160 5.94 10.08 -23.05
N LEU A 161 5.89 8.94 -22.35
CA LEU A 161 4.74 8.47 -21.58
C LEU A 161 4.89 8.74 -20.08
N ASN A 162 5.83 9.62 -19.71
CA ASN A 162 6.21 9.95 -18.34
C ASN A 162 6.68 8.76 -17.51
N ARG A 163 7.10 7.63 -18.11
CA ARG A 163 7.66 6.52 -17.33
C ARG A 163 9.16 6.74 -17.12
N LEU A 164 9.69 6.32 -15.98
CA LEU A 164 11.10 6.47 -15.65
C LEU A 164 11.97 5.74 -16.67
N SER A 165 12.81 6.46 -17.39
CA SER A 165 13.80 5.88 -18.31
C SER A 165 15.19 5.85 -17.67
N THR A 166 15.48 6.76 -16.75
CA THR A 166 16.76 6.83 -16.06
C THR A 166 16.60 7.32 -14.64
N ARG A 167 17.27 6.64 -13.72
CA ARG A 167 17.45 7.07 -12.32
C ARG A 167 18.93 7.15 -12.01
N THR A 168 19.39 8.34 -11.61
CA THR A 168 20.77 8.58 -11.25
C THR A 168 20.89 8.88 -9.76
N VAL A 169 21.79 8.17 -9.08
CA VAL A 169 22.18 8.41 -7.68
C VAL A 169 23.54 9.09 -7.66
N ALA A 170 23.64 10.28 -7.08
CA ALA A 170 24.92 10.98 -6.90
C ALA A 170 25.62 10.48 -5.61
N VAL A 171 26.50 9.50 -5.77
CA VAL A 171 27.15 8.80 -4.65
C VAL A 171 28.24 9.64 -4.00
N ALA A 172 29.02 10.36 -4.81
CA ALA A 172 30.03 11.36 -4.41
C ALA A 172 30.09 12.51 -5.41
N ALA A 173 30.89 13.55 -5.09
CA ALA A 173 31.10 14.67 -6.00
C ALA A 173 31.68 14.18 -7.33
N GLY A 174 30.92 14.37 -8.42
CA GLY A 174 31.31 13.92 -9.76
C GLY A 174 31.16 12.41 -10.02
N VAL A 175 30.72 11.62 -9.03
CA VAL A 175 30.52 10.18 -9.17
C VAL A 175 29.03 9.87 -9.11
N ASN A 176 28.52 9.24 -10.16
CA ASN A 176 27.12 8.90 -10.32
C ASN A 176 26.98 7.40 -10.57
N TYR A 177 25.94 6.81 -9.99
CA TYR A 177 25.45 5.50 -10.37
C TYR A 177 24.12 5.64 -11.09
N THR A 178 24.00 5.06 -12.28
CA THR A 178 22.83 5.21 -13.13
C THR A 178 22.17 3.86 -13.37
N ALA A 179 20.86 3.81 -13.13
CA ALA A 179 19.98 2.74 -13.55
C ALA A 179 19.15 3.21 -14.76
N GLU A 180 19.20 2.47 -15.86
CA GLU A 180 18.44 2.75 -17.08
C GLU A 180 17.32 1.71 -17.26
N TYR A 181 16.15 2.15 -17.72
CA TYR A 181 14.96 1.32 -17.83
C TYR A 181 14.39 1.38 -19.25
N THR A 182 14.01 0.21 -19.77
CA THR A 182 13.20 0.10 -20.98
C THR A 182 11.92 -0.67 -20.70
N TYR A 183 10.95 -0.58 -21.62
CA TYR A 183 9.63 -1.15 -21.45
C TYR A 183 9.29 -2.13 -22.56
N ALA A 184 8.57 -3.20 -22.23
CA ALA A 184 8.21 -4.26 -23.16
C ALA A 184 7.27 -3.70 -24.24
N ALA A 185 7.42 -4.19 -25.46
CA ALA A 185 6.61 -3.74 -26.58
C ALA A 185 5.13 -4.07 -26.39
N GLY A 186 4.27 -3.16 -26.84
CA GLY A 186 2.83 -3.33 -26.88
C GLY A 186 2.38 -3.78 -28.27
N ARG A 187 1.15 -4.30 -28.38
CA ARG A 187 0.58 -4.65 -29.69
C ARG A 187 0.05 -3.41 -30.40
N ALA A 188 0.39 -3.23 -31.68
CA ALA A 188 -0.15 -2.16 -32.50
C ALA A 188 -1.67 -2.32 -32.69
N LYS A 189 -2.41 -1.21 -32.62
CA LYS A 189 -3.89 -1.17 -32.59
C LYS A 189 -4.55 -1.82 -33.83
N ASN A 190 -3.82 -1.95 -34.94
CA ASN A 190 -4.38 -2.30 -36.26
C ASN A 190 -3.79 -3.54 -36.94
N SER A 191 -2.64 -4.08 -36.50
CA SER A 191 -2.01 -5.25 -37.13
C SER A 191 -1.98 -6.50 -36.25
N GLY A 192 -2.21 -6.38 -34.93
CA GLY A 192 -2.05 -7.49 -34.00
C GLY A 192 -0.60 -7.95 -33.79
N GLU A 193 0.33 -7.40 -34.57
CA GLU A 193 1.78 -7.58 -34.53
C GLU A 193 2.45 -6.41 -33.81
N ASP A 194 3.64 -6.66 -33.28
CA ASP A 194 4.51 -5.64 -32.69
C ASP A 194 5.25 -4.90 -33.81
N ASP A 195 4.87 -3.65 -34.08
CA ASP A 195 5.56 -2.77 -35.03
C ASP A 195 6.64 -1.90 -34.35
N GLY A 196 6.90 -2.13 -33.05
CA GLY A 196 7.86 -1.38 -32.24
C GLY A 196 7.42 0.05 -31.90
N THR A 197 6.22 0.48 -32.28
CA THR A 197 5.76 1.87 -32.06
C THR A 197 5.06 2.06 -30.72
N LEU A 198 4.52 0.99 -30.12
CA LEU A 198 3.82 1.01 -28.83
C LEU A 198 4.60 0.23 -27.78
N THR A 199 4.53 0.68 -26.52
CA THR A 199 5.16 0.01 -25.37
C THR A 199 4.17 -0.11 -24.22
N THR A 200 4.32 -1.15 -23.41
CA THR A 200 3.52 -1.44 -22.21
C THR A 200 4.12 -0.79 -20.97
N THR A 201 3.53 -0.97 -19.79
CA THR A 201 4.13 -0.54 -18.52
C THR A 201 5.02 -1.60 -17.87
N LEU A 202 5.24 -2.73 -18.55
CA LEU A 202 6.11 -3.80 -18.05
C LEU A 202 7.56 -3.42 -18.38
N VAL A 203 8.45 -3.49 -17.40
CA VAL A 203 9.86 -3.21 -17.62
C VAL A 203 10.48 -4.36 -18.40
N LYS A 204 11.08 -4.04 -19.54
CA LYS A 204 11.83 -5.01 -20.33
C LYS A 204 13.25 -5.14 -19.81
N THR A 205 13.94 -4.03 -19.55
CA THR A 205 15.31 -4.07 -19.04
C THR A 205 15.55 -3.11 -17.88
N VAL A 206 16.42 -3.52 -16.97
CA VAL A 206 17.07 -2.67 -15.97
C VAL A 206 18.57 -2.81 -16.16
N LYS A 207 19.22 -1.75 -16.62
CA LYS A 207 20.68 -1.68 -16.72
C LYS A 207 21.23 -0.95 -15.50
N ASN A 208 21.94 -1.69 -14.67
CA ASN A 208 22.52 -1.29 -13.40
C ASN A 208 24.04 -1.14 -13.58
N GLY A 209 24.47 0.07 -13.98
CA GLY A 209 25.86 0.27 -14.40
C GLY A 209 26.23 -0.62 -15.60
N GLY A 210 27.07 -1.62 -15.37
CA GLY A 210 27.51 -2.58 -16.39
C GLY A 210 26.60 -3.81 -16.58
N ASP A 211 25.79 -4.15 -15.56
CA ASP A 211 24.92 -5.34 -15.61
C ASP A 211 23.54 -5.00 -16.17
N VAL A 212 22.99 -5.88 -17.00
CA VAL A 212 21.65 -5.76 -17.59
C VAL A 212 20.79 -6.93 -17.13
N LEU A 213 19.67 -6.63 -16.49
CA LEU A 213 18.58 -7.58 -16.26
C LEU A 213 17.51 -7.37 -17.32
N GLU A 214 17.12 -8.42 -18.04
CA GLU A 214 16.01 -8.41 -18.99
C GLU A 214 14.88 -9.35 -18.53
N TYR A 215 13.64 -8.91 -18.65
CA TYR A 215 12.45 -9.60 -18.16
C TYR A 215 11.54 -9.98 -19.32
N THR A 216 11.14 -11.25 -19.38
CA THR A 216 10.12 -11.75 -20.30
C THR A 216 8.84 -12.06 -19.54
N TYR A 217 7.71 -12.05 -20.26
CA TYR A 217 6.39 -12.19 -19.66
C TYR A 217 5.56 -13.27 -20.36
N ASP A 218 4.70 -13.95 -19.62
CA ASP A 218 3.66 -14.82 -20.18
C ASP A 218 2.44 -14.01 -20.65
N ASN A 219 1.42 -14.69 -21.19
CA ASN A 219 0.19 -14.05 -21.68
C ASN A 219 -0.67 -13.40 -20.57
N MET A 220 -0.41 -13.70 -19.31
CA MET A 220 -1.07 -13.11 -18.14
C MET A 220 -0.24 -11.96 -17.54
N ASN A 221 0.88 -11.62 -18.18
CA ASN A 221 1.86 -10.62 -17.76
C ASN A 221 2.61 -11.00 -16.46
N ASN A 222 2.67 -12.29 -16.12
CA ASN A 222 3.60 -12.76 -15.11
C ASN A 222 5.01 -12.82 -15.71
N ILE A 223 6.04 -12.50 -14.94
CA ILE A 223 7.44 -12.69 -15.35
C ILE A 223 7.66 -14.18 -15.62
N SER A 224 7.98 -14.54 -16.86
CA SER A 224 8.27 -15.91 -17.30
C SER A 224 9.76 -16.22 -17.34
N GLY A 225 10.61 -15.18 -17.37
CA GLY A 225 12.05 -15.33 -17.41
C GLY A 225 12.78 -14.05 -17.06
N ILE A 226 13.97 -14.21 -16.48
CA ILE A 226 14.93 -13.16 -16.20
C ILE A 226 16.24 -13.56 -16.85
N TYR A 227 16.82 -12.67 -17.65
CA TYR A 227 18.13 -12.83 -18.27
C TYR A 227 19.10 -11.84 -17.61
N LYS A 228 20.31 -12.29 -17.29
CA LYS A 228 21.41 -11.44 -16.83
C LYS A 228 22.45 -11.37 -17.95
N ASN A 229 22.71 -10.17 -18.46
CA ASN A 229 23.67 -9.91 -19.54
C ASN A 229 23.44 -10.80 -20.78
N GLY A 230 22.17 -11.00 -21.16
CA GLY A 230 21.76 -11.81 -22.32
C GLY A 230 21.73 -13.32 -22.09
N VAL A 231 22.14 -13.80 -20.91
CA VAL A 231 22.09 -15.23 -20.54
C VAL A 231 20.88 -15.47 -19.65
N LEU A 232 20.10 -16.53 -19.94
CA LEU A 232 18.97 -16.91 -19.09
C LEU A 232 19.46 -17.17 -17.67
N TYR A 233 18.99 -16.37 -16.74
CA TYR A 233 19.35 -16.46 -15.33
C TYR A 233 18.36 -17.37 -14.60
N GLU A 234 17.07 -17.09 -14.72
CA GLU A 234 15.98 -17.87 -14.11
C GLU A 234 14.73 -17.86 -15.02
N SER A 235 13.92 -18.91 -14.98
CA SER A 235 12.62 -18.96 -15.66
C SER A 235 11.52 -19.52 -14.75
N TYR A 236 10.29 -19.08 -15.00
CA TYR A 236 9.15 -19.35 -14.14
C TYR A 236 7.94 -19.81 -14.94
N THR A 237 7.19 -20.77 -14.39
CA THR A 237 5.85 -21.11 -14.87
C THR A 237 4.84 -20.98 -13.75
N TYR A 238 3.57 -20.81 -14.11
CA TYR A 238 2.47 -20.61 -13.19
C TYR A 238 1.35 -21.61 -13.48
N ASP A 239 0.58 -21.93 -12.45
CA ASP A 239 -0.65 -22.71 -12.63
C ASP A 239 -1.83 -21.84 -13.11
N SER A 240 -3.00 -22.44 -13.27
CA SER A 240 -4.21 -21.73 -13.73
C SER A 240 -4.75 -20.67 -12.76
N LEU A 241 -4.28 -20.67 -11.51
CA LEU A 241 -4.61 -19.66 -10.50
C LEU A 241 -3.49 -18.61 -10.35
N ASN A 242 -2.52 -18.57 -11.29
CA ASN A 242 -1.31 -17.74 -11.25
C ASN A 242 -0.40 -18.01 -10.05
N GLN A 243 -0.45 -19.19 -9.43
CA GLN A 243 0.50 -19.57 -8.39
C GLN A 243 1.81 -20.04 -9.04
N LEU A 244 2.95 -19.70 -8.45
CA LEU A 244 4.27 -20.12 -8.95
C LEU A 244 4.34 -21.64 -8.96
N LYS A 245 4.51 -22.24 -10.14
CA LYS A 245 4.47 -23.70 -10.30
C LYS A 245 5.87 -24.28 -10.44
N THR A 246 6.69 -23.69 -11.30
CA THR A 246 8.09 -24.13 -11.46
C THR A 246 9.04 -22.95 -11.51
N VAL A 247 10.25 -23.19 -11.05
CA VAL A 247 11.40 -22.30 -11.24
C VAL A 247 12.53 -23.12 -11.82
N THR A 248 13.20 -22.63 -12.86
CA THR A 248 14.39 -23.27 -13.42
C THR A 248 15.58 -22.30 -13.40
N LYS A 249 16.69 -22.73 -12.80
CA LYS A 249 17.96 -22.01 -12.72
C LYS A 249 19.11 -22.93 -13.10
N GLY A 250 19.72 -22.70 -14.26
CA GLY A 250 20.71 -23.63 -14.82
C GLY A 250 20.09 -25.02 -15.05
N SER A 251 20.68 -26.07 -14.45
CA SER A 251 20.15 -27.44 -14.51
C SER A 251 19.12 -27.78 -13.45
N ASP A 252 18.93 -26.89 -12.46
CA ASP A 252 18.05 -27.14 -11.33
C ASP A 252 16.63 -26.65 -11.61
N THR A 253 15.64 -27.47 -11.25
CA THR A 253 14.22 -27.14 -11.31
C THR A 253 13.56 -27.35 -9.95
N TRP A 254 12.95 -26.29 -9.43
CA TRP A 254 12.06 -26.34 -8.28
C TRP A 254 10.62 -26.45 -8.72
N GLU A 255 9.86 -27.39 -8.14
CA GLU A 255 8.45 -27.59 -8.42
C GLU A 255 7.63 -27.40 -7.15
N TYR A 256 6.59 -26.57 -7.23
CA TYR A 256 5.70 -26.24 -6.13
C TYR A 256 4.33 -26.88 -6.37
N SER A 257 3.75 -27.43 -5.31
CA SER A 257 2.42 -28.03 -5.33
C SER A 257 1.52 -27.38 -4.30
N TYR A 258 0.23 -27.27 -4.61
CA TYR A 258 -0.75 -26.59 -3.78
C TYR A 258 -1.99 -27.46 -3.60
N ASP A 259 -2.69 -27.29 -2.48
CA ASP A 259 -4.07 -27.73 -2.35
C ASP A 259 -5.05 -26.74 -3.01
N ASN A 260 -6.35 -27.04 -2.95
CA ASN A 260 -7.38 -26.16 -3.52
C ASN A 260 -7.53 -24.81 -2.79
N GLY A 261 -7.04 -24.68 -1.55
CA GLY A 261 -7.02 -23.45 -0.77
C GLY A 261 -5.74 -22.64 -0.96
N GLY A 262 -4.82 -23.08 -1.84
CA GLY A 262 -3.53 -22.43 -2.05
C GLY A 262 -2.53 -22.67 -0.93
N ASN A 263 -2.71 -23.70 -0.09
CA ASN A 263 -1.67 -24.11 0.84
C ASN A 263 -0.57 -24.86 0.08
N ILE A 264 0.70 -24.49 0.29
CA ILE A 264 1.86 -25.18 -0.30
C ILE A 264 1.93 -26.58 0.31
N LEU A 265 1.94 -27.64 -0.51
CA LEU A 265 2.01 -29.03 -0.04
C LEU A 265 3.44 -29.59 -0.03
N SER A 266 4.20 -29.27 -1.08
CA SER A 266 5.60 -29.68 -1.19
C SER A 266 6.38 -28.82 -2.16
N VAL A 267 7.69 -28.75 -1.94
CA VAL A 267 8.67 -28.24 -2.90
C VAL A 267 9.61 -29.37 -3.27
N LYS A 268 9.77 -29.63 -4.58
CA LYS A 268 10.72 -30.59 -5.10
C LYS A 268 11.88 -29.89 -5.78
N LEU A 269 13.10 -30.39 -5.63
CA LEU A 269 14.27 -30.04 -6.42
C LEU A 269 14.60 -31.23 -7.31
N ASN A 270 14.57 -31.04 -8.63
CA ASN A 270 14.87 -32.06 -9.64
C ASN A 270 14.09 -33.38 -9.37
N GLY A 271 12.79 -33.26 -9.07
CA GLY A 271 11.90 -34.37 -8.75
C GLY A 271 11.98 -34.91 -7.31
N THR A 272 12.96 -34.50 -6.50
CA THR A 272 13.13 -34.93 -5.10
C THR A 272 12.47 -33.95 -4.14
N VAL A 273 11.60 -34.41 -3.24
CA VAL A 273 10.99 -33.55 -2.22
C VAL A 273 12.05 -33.03 -1.25
N ILE A 274 12.19 -31.71 -1.16
CA ILE A 274 13.12 -31.03 -0.24
C ILE A 274 12.39 -30.23 0.85
N LYS A 275 11.10 -29.90 0.63
CA LYS A 275 10.23 -29.28 1.62
C LYS A 275 8.87 -29.95 1.61
N SER A 276 8.34 -30.26 2.79
CA SER A 276 7.05 -30.93 3.01
C SER A 276 6.23 -30.16 4.03
N TYR A 277 4.93 -30.07 3.78
CA TYR A 277 3.99 -29.27 4.54
C TYR A 277 2.75 -30.11 4.85
N THR A 278 2.34 -30.14 6.11
CA THR A 278 1.14 -30.88 6.55
C THR A 278 0.15 -29.93 7.21
N TYR A 279 -1.12 -30.07 6.83
CA TYR A 279 -2.25 -29.29 7.32
C TYR A 279 -3.27 -30.21 7.98
N GLY A 280 -3.00 -30.59 9.23
CA GLY A 280 -3.78 -31.59 9.97
C GLY A 280 -4.93 -31.02 10.80
N ASN A 281 -5.12 -29.71 10.84
CA ASN A 281 -6.19 -29.10 11.62
C ASN A 281 -7.55 -29.28 10.92
N SER A 282 -8.49 -29.93 11.61
CA SER A 282 -9.81 -30.26 11.05
C SER A 282 -10.74 -29.07 10.87
N GLU A 283 -10.57 -28.00 11.67
CA GLU A 283 -11.42 -26.81 11.64
C GLU A 283 -10.85 -25.73 10.71
N TRP A 284 -9.55 -25.45 10.84
CA TRP A 284 -8.84 -24.41 10.12
C TRP A 284 -7.74 -25.01 9.24
N LYS A 285 -8.13 -25.36 8.02
CA LYS A 285 -7.30 -26.10 7.06
C LYS A 285 -6.04 -25.36 6.58
N ASP A 286 -5.93 -24.05 6.82
CA ASP A 286 -4.75 -23.26 6.45
C ASP A 286 -3.68 -23.23 7.56
N LEU A 287 -3.92 -23.84 8.73
CA LEU A 287 -2.88 -23.95 9.76
C LEU A 287 -1.86 -25.02 9.37
N LEU A 288 -0.60 -24.61 9.19
CA LEU A 288 0.50 -25.53 8.92
C LEU A 288 0.85 -26.24 10.21
N THR A 289 0.45 -27.49 10.37
CA THR A 289 0.65 -28.26 11.61
C THR A 289 1.98 -28.99 11.64
N GLU A 290 2.63 -29.17 10.48
CA GLU A 290 3.97 -29.76 10.40
C GLU A 290 4.74 -29.18 9.21
N TYR A 291 6.04 -28.94 9.41
CA TYR A 291 6.97 -28.56 8.36
C TYR A 291 8.21 -29.44 8.43
N ASN A 292 8.50 -30.21 7.37
CA ASN A 292 9.63 -31.14 7.34
C ASN A 292 9.70 -32.11 8.54
N GLY A 293 8.54 -32.59 9.01
CA GLY A 293 8.46 -33.47 10.18
C GLY A 293 8.46 -32.74 11.53
N GLU A 294 8.69 -31.43 11.57
CA GLU A 294 8.62 -30.64 12.79
C GLU A 294 7.20 -30.14 13.06
N THR A 295 6.66 -30.45 14.22
CA THR A 295 5.30 -30.03 14.62
C THR A 295 5.23 -28.52 14.87
N ILE A 296 4.15 -27.90 14.40
CA ILE A 296 3.84 -26.49 14.59
C ILE A 296 2.49 -26.39 15.31
N THR A 297 2.43 -25.55 16.34
CA THR A 297 1.22 -25.34 17.15
C THR A 297 0.83 -23.88 17.16
N TYR A 298 -0.45 -23.59 17.34
CA TYR A 298 -1.00 -22.23 17.33
C TYR A 298 -1.89 -21.96 18.54
N ASP A 299 -2.06 -20.69 18.89
CA ASP A 299 -3.15 -20.23 19.73
C ASP A 299 -4.50 -20.25 18.97
N GLU A 300 -5.56 -19.83 19.66
CA GLU A 300 -6.93 -19.84 19.16
C GLU A 300 -7.15 -18.94 17.94
N ILE A 301 -6.27 -17.97 17.69
CA ILE A 301 -6.41 -17.00 16.59
C ILE A 301 -5.36 -17.16 15.49
N GLY A 302 -4.61 -18.28 15.51
CA GLY A 302 -3.65 -18.61 14.47
C GLY A 302 -2.30 -17.90 14.62
N ASN A 303 -1.92 -17.52 15.84
CA ASN A 303 -0.54 -17.15 16.14
C ASN A 303 0.25 -18.40 16.53
N PRO A 304 1.41 -18.69 15.92
CA PRO A 304 2.18 -19.88 16.26
C PRO A 304 2.77 -19.77 17.66
N LEU A 305 2.79 -20.87 18.42
CA LEU A 305 3.41 -20.99 19.75
C LEU A 305 4.72 -21.76 19.68
N ASN A 306 4.73 -22.86 18.92
CA ASN A 306 5.92 -23.62 18.52
C ASN A 306 5.97 -23.65 16.99
N TYR A 307 7.17 -23.56 16.43
CA TYR A 307 7.40 -23.44 15.00
C TYR A 307 8.71 -24.15 14.59
N ARG A 308 9.01 -24.18 13.29
CA ARG A 308 10.21 -24.85 12.76
C ARG A 308 11.51 -24.38 13.45
N ASN A 309 12.53 -25.23 13.43
CA ASN A 309 13.79 -25.08 14.13
C ASN A 309 13.62 -24.87 15.64
N ASN A 310 12.62 -25.51 16.25
CA ASN A 310 12.25 -25.38 17.66
C ASN A 310 12.04 -23.91 18.10
N MET A 311 11.56 -23.04 17.21
CA MET A 311 11.24 -21.67 17.57
C MET A 311 10.01 -21.63 18.47
N GLN A 312 10.09 -20.87 19.55
CA GLN A 312 8.96 -20.63 20.45
C GLN A 312 8.58 -19.16 20.42
N PHE A 313 7.28 -18.87 20.49
CA PHE A 313 6.76 -17.52 20.37
C PHE A 313 5.87 -17.12 21.54
N SER A 314 5.93 -15.85 21.89
CA SER A 314 5.01 -15.21 22.82
C SER A 314 4.30 -14.05 22.12
N TRP A 315 3.01 -13.92 22.38
CA TRP A 315 2.15 -12.92 21.75
C TRP A 315 1.43 -12.09 22.82
N SER A 316 1.17 -10.82 22.52
CA SER A 316 0.32 -9.94 23.33
C SER A 316 -0.67 -9.20 22.43
N ASP A 317 -1.58 -8.43 23.04
CA ASP A 317 -2.51 -7.53 22.34
C ASP A 317 -3.24 -8.23 21.16
N GLY A 318 -3.60 -9.49 21.35
CA GLY A 318 -4.16 -10.37 20.34
C GLY A 318 -3.08 -10.97 19.45
N ARG A 319 -2.65 -10.22 18.44
CA ARG A 319 -1.80 -10.71 17.32
C ARG A 319 -0.38 -10.16 17.34
N ARG A 320 0.11 -9.62 18.46
CA ARG A 320 1.40 -8.92 18.51
C ARG A 320 2.53 -9.83 18.96
N LEU A 321 3.51 -10.10 18.10
CA LEU A 321 4.68 -10.92 18.47
C LEU A 321 5.55 -10.17 19.48
N THR A 322 5.61 -10.61 20.73
CA THR A 322 6.40 -9.95 21.77
C THR A 322 7.66 -10.70 22.13
N GLY A 323 7.73 -12.01 21.87
CA GLY A 323 8.89 -12.84 22.19
C GLY A 323 9.16 -13.93 21.15
N VAL A 324 10.45 -14.20 20.90
CA VAL A 324 10.91 -15.35 20.13
C VAL A 324 12.09 -16.01 20.86
N THR A 325 12.07 -17.32 21.01
CA THR A 325 13.23 -18.12 21.42
C THR A 325 13.65 -19.03 20.28
N LYS A 326 14.94 -19.05 19.93
CA LYS A 326 15.51 -19.90 18.87
C LYS A 326 16.94 -20.29 19.23
N GLY A 327 17.13 -21.54 19.68
CA GLY A 327 18.41 -21.96 20.26
C GLY A 327 18.78 -21.06 21.44
N GLU A 328 19.98 -20.47 21.41
CA GLU A 328 20.44 -19.52 22.44
C GLU A 328 19.87 -18.11 22.29
N ASN A 329 19.22 -17.79 21.15
CA ASN A 329 18.68 -16.46 20.93
C ASN A 329 17.36 -16.27 21.68
N SER A 330 17.32 -15.24 22.54
CA SER A 330 16.12 -14.71 23.16
C SER A 330 15.84 -13.31 22.62
N ILE A 331 14.68 -13.15 22.00
CA ILE A 331 14.28 -11.93 21.29
C ILE A 331 13.00 -11.39 21.93
N SER A 332 12.94 -10.08 22.18
CA SER A 332 11.70 -9.40 22.57
C SER A 332 11.44 -8.16 21.72
N CYS A 333 10.18 -7.83 21.47
CA CYS A 333 9.77 -6.71 20.63
C CYS A 333 8.74 -5.82 21.34
N THR A 334 8.83 -4.50 21.10
CA THR A 334 7.83 -3.51 21.55
C THR A 334 7.23 -2.78 20.35
N TYR A 335 6.06 -2.19 20.52
CA TYR A 335 5.29 -1.58 19.42
C TYR A 335 4.55 -0.33 19.88
N ASN A 336 4.34 0.60 18.96
CA ASN A 336 3.51 1.79 19.18
C ASN A 336 2.01 1.51 18.95
N SER A 337 1.20 2.55 19.15
CA SER A 337 -0.27 2.53 18.96
C SER A 337 -0.73 2.23 17.54
N GLY A 338 0.12 2.48 16.53
CA GLY A 338 -0.12 2.10 15.13
C GLY A 338 0.37 0.69 14.80
N GLY A 339 0.85 -0.07 15.80
CA GLY A 339 1.33 -1.42 15.60
C GLY A 339 2.70 -1.53 14.93
N LEU A 340 3.49 -0.46 14.89
CA LEU A 340 4.84 -0.49 14.34
C LEU A 340 5.85 -0.81 15.44
N ARG A 341 6.77 -1.73 15.17
CA ARG A 341 7.83 -2.18 16.08
C ARG A 341 8.73 -1.02 16.44
N THR A 342 8.77 -0.63 17.71
CA THR A 342 9.54 0.50 18.25
C THR A 342 10.87 0.07 18.86
N SER A 343 10.99 -1.17 19.34
CA SER A 343 12.27 -1.75 19.70
C SER A 343 12.30 -3.25 19.49
N LYS A 344 13.52 -3.79 19.37
CA LYS A 344 13.83 -5.21 19.41
C LYS A 344 15.05 -5.43 20.31
N THR A 345 14.95 -6.36 21.25
CA THR A 345 16.08 -6.79 22.07
C THR A 345 16.48 -8.19 21.67
N VAL A 346 17.74 -8.42 21.34
CA VAL A 346 18.31 -9.75 21.04
C VAL A 346 19.43 -10.02 22.02
N ASN A 347 19.28 -11.02 22.89
CA ASN A 347 20.29 -11.40 23.90
C ASN A 347 20.81 -10.19 24.72
N GLY A 348 19.91 -9.28 25.10
CA GLY A 348 20.22 -8.06 25.86
C GLY A 348 20.64 -6.84 25.02
N ALA A 349 21.02 -7.01 23.75
CA ALA A 349 21.32 -5.90 22.86
C ALA A 349 20.01 -5.28 22.31
N VAL A 350 19.78 -4.00 22.56
CA VAL A 350 18.55 -3.29 22.17
C VAL A 350 18.78 -2.49 20.89
N THR A 351 17.90 -2.70 19.91
CA THR A 351 17.73 -1.86 18.73
C THR A 351 16.44 -1.04 18.86
N GLU A 352 16.54 0.28 18.76
CA GLU A 352 15.41 1.22 18.74
C GLU A 352 15.06 1.62 17.31
N TYR A 353 13.77 1.76 17.00
CA TYR A 353 13.25 2.10 15.66
C TYR A 353 12.51 3.43 15.66
N TYR A 354 12.83 4.29 14.70
CA TYR A 354 12.29 5.64 14.60
C TYR A 354 11.33 5.74 13.42
N TRP A 355 10.03 5.67 13.70
CA TRP A 355 8.97 5.77 12.71
C TRP A 355 8.39 7.18 12.66
N LEU A 356 8.43 7.82 11.49
CA LEU A 356 7.76 9.10 11.24
C LEU A 356 7.03 9.03 9.91
N ASN A 357 5.79 9.50 9.89
CA ASN A 357 4.88 9.50 8.76
C ASN A 357 4.74 8.11 8.13
N GLY A 358 4.58 7.10 8.99
CA GLY A 358 4.47 5.68 8.61
C GLY A 358 5.75 5.04 8.07
N ASN A 359 6.86 5.77 7.95
CA ASN A 359 8.11 5.29 7.36
C ASN A 359 9.21 5.11 8.41
N LEU A 360 10.02 4.06 8.26
CA LEU A 360 11.18 3.81 9.11
C LEU A 360 12.28 4.82 8.76
N GLN A 361 12.44 5.86 9.57
CA GLN A 361 13.44 6.91 9.34
C GLN A 361 14.85 6.52 9.76
N GLY A 362 14.96 5.62 10.73
CA GLY A 362 16.24 5.08 11.17
C GLY A 362 16.10 4.08 12.30
N GLN A 363 17.24 3.55 12.73
CA GLN A 363 17.39 2.67 13.87
C GLN A 363 18.68 2.94 14.62
N LYS A 364 18.73 2.56 15.89
CA LYS A 364 19.90 2.72 16.75
C LYS A 364 20.15 1.45 17.56
N THR A 365 21.38 0.95 17.54
CA THR A 365 21.84 -0.14 18.42
C THR A 365 23.10 0.30 19.15
N GLY A 366 23.03 0.43 20.47
CA GLY A 366 24.13 1.05 21.24
C GLY A 366 24.38 2.50 20.79
N SER A 367 25.59 2.80 20.32
CA SER A 367 25.97 4.11 19.79
C SER A 367 25.83 4.24 18.26
N GLU A 368 25.52 3.16 17.56
CA GLU A 368 25.46 3.11 16.10
C GLU A 368 24.06 3.39 15.60
N TYR A 369 23.96 4.28 14.60
CA TYR A 369 22.74 4.62 13.90
C TYR A 369 22.79 4.16 12.46
N ILE A 370 21.67 3.66 11.97
CA ILE A 370 21.38 3.55 10.54
C ILE A 370 20.23 4.50 10.25
N ILE A 371 20.48 5.55 9.47
CA ILE A 371 19.48 6.55 9.07
C ILE A 371 19.17 6.37 7.59
N TYR A 372 17.93 6.04 7.26
CA TYR A 372 17.54 5.72 5.88
C TYR A 372 17.38 6.99 5.03
N LEU A 373 17.86 6.94 3.79
CA LEU A 373 17.71 7.99 2.79
C LEU A 373 16.50 7.65 1.92
N HIS A 374 15.48 8.50 1.91
CA HIS A 374 14.23 8.22 1.20
C HIS A 374 14.10 9.02 -0.09
N ASP A 375 13.51 8.39 -1.11
CA ASP A 375 13.02 9.08 -2.30
C ASP A 375 11.67 9.77 -2.03
N GLU A 376 11.09 10.36 -3.07
CA GLU A 376 9.80 11.06 -3.00
C GLU A 376 8.61 10.16 -2.64
N ASN A 377 8.72 8.86 -2.86
CA ASN A 377 7.68 7.88 -2.55
C ASN A 377 7.84 7.29 -1.13
N GLY A 378 8.87 7.72 -0.39
CA GLY A 378 9.19 7.18 0.93
C GLY A 378 9.98 5.87 0.89
N ASN A 379 10.46 5.43 -0.28
CA ASN A 379 11.30 4.23 -0.37
C ASN A 379 12.74 4.55 -0.01
N ALA A 380 13.39 3.70 0.78
CA ALA A 380 14.79 3.87 1.10
C ALA A 380 15.64 3.55 -0.14
N TYR A 381 16.49 4.49 -0.58
CA TYR A 381 17.46 4.27 -1.66
C TYR A 381 18.90 4.13 -1.18
N GLY A 382 19.11 4.28 0.12
CA GLY A 382 20.40 4.18 0.78
C GLY A 382 20.26 4.45 2.27
N PHE A 383 21.38 4.53 2.96
CA PHE A 383 21.42 4.85 4.37
C PHE A 383 22.74 5.53 4.75
N LEU A 384 22.69 6.28 5.84
CA LEU A 384 23.84 6.76 6.58
C LEU A 384 24.09 5.79 7.74
N LEU A 385 25.28 5.21 7.80
CA LEU A 385 25.81 4.53 8.97
C LEU A 385 26.60 5.54 9.80
N LYS A 386 26.15 5.80 11.02
CA LYS A 386 26.80 6.77 11.93
C LYS A 386 27.20 6.10 13.23
N ASN A 387 28.47 6.21 13.59
CA ASN A 387 28.98 5.75 14.88
C ASN A 387 29.90 6.83 15.48
N GLY A 388 29.40 7.55 16.48
CA GLY A 388 30.06 8.75 17.01
C GLY A 388 30.22 9.83 15.93
N ALA A 389 31.47 10.25 15.69
CA ALA A 389 31.81 11.24 14.66
C ALA A 389 31.90 10.65 13.25
N SER A 390 32.01 9.32 13.10
CA SER A 390 32.08 8.67 11.79
C SER A 390 30.72 8.67 11.10
N GLU A 391 30.70 9.02 9.82
CA GLU A 391 29.52 9.06 8.95
C GLU A 391 29.86 8.47 7.58
N GLU A 392 29.22 7.35 7.24
CA GLU A 392 29.42 6.66 5.97
C GLU A 392 28.10 6.50 5.24
N TYR A 393 28.07 6.92 3.97
CA TYR A 393 26.88 6.84 3.12
C TYR A 393 26.97 5.63 2.21
N TYR A 394 25.88 4.87 2.18
CA TYR A 394 25.71 3.69 1.34
C TYR A 394 24.44 3.80 0.51
N TYR A 395 24.45 3.25 -0.70
CA TYR A 395 23.33 3.37 -1.64
C TYR A 395 22.94 2.01 -2.20
N TYR A 396 21.65 1.76 -2.35
CA TYR A 396 21.14 0.46 -2.80
C TYR A 396 21.10 0.35 -4.32
N ILE A 397 21.41 -0.85 -4.81
CA ILE A 397 21.14 -1.31 -6.17
C ILE A 397 19.90 -2.21 -6.13
N PHE A 398 18.96 -2.00 -7.05
CA PHE A 398 17.71 -2.73 -7.11
C PHE A 398 17.53 -3.52 -8.41
N ASN A 399 16.82 -4.65 -8.35
CA ASN A 399 16.18 -5.25 -9.53
C ASN A 399 14.81 -4.60 -9.82
N ALA A 400 14.14 -4.99 -10.91
CA ALA A 400 12.85 -4.41 -11.30
C ALA A 400 11.72 -4.70 -10.31
N GLN A 401 11.81 -5.83 -9.61
CA GLN A 401 10.85 -6.22 -8.58
C GLN A 401 11.09 -5.47 -7.26
N GLY A 402 12.23 -4.80 -7.14
CA GLY A 402 12.53 -3.89 -6.03
C GLY A 402 13.29 -4.51 -4.87
N ASP A 403 13.95 -5.65 -5.07
CA ASP A 403 14.88 -6.25 -4.11
C ASP A 403 16.18 -5.47 -4.06
N VAL A 404 16.76 -5.31 -2.88
CA VAL A 404 18.14 -4.83 -2.75
C VAL A 404 19.08 -5.96 -3.17
N ILE A 405 19.69 -5.84 -4.35
CA ILE A 405 20.64 -6.82 -4.90
C ILE A 405 22.10 -6.42 -4.68
N GLY A 406 22.36 -5.17 -4.28
CA GLY A 406 23.70 -4.72 -3.94
C GLY A 406 23.73 -3.40 -3.18
N ILE A 407 24.91 -3.07 -2.65
CA ILE A 407 25.19 -1.82 -1.94
C ILE A 407 26.44 -1.18 -2.51
N LEU A 408 26.35 0.11 -2.84
CA LEU A 408 27.44 0.98 -3.23
C LEU A 408 27.97 1.74 -2.01
N ASP A 409 29.28 1.93 -1.93
CA ASP A 409 29.91 2.85 -0.99
C ASP A 409 29.94 4.30 -1.52
N SER A 410 30.58 5.19 -0.76
CA SER A 410 30.73 6.60 -1.13
C SER A 410 31.65 6.84 -2.33
N THR A 411 32.43 5.85 -2.78
CA THR A 411 33.24 5.92 -4.00
C THR A 411 32.49 5.45 -5.25
N GLY A 412 31.30 4.88 -5.07
CA GLY A 412 30.52 4.26 -6.14
C GLY A 412 30.91 2.82 -6.45
N ALA A 413 31.76 2.21 -5.62
CA ALA A 413 32.10 0.80 -5.73
C ALA A 413 31.01 -0.07 -5.10
N GLN A 414 30.64 -1.16 -5.77
CA GLN A 414 29.75 -2.16 -5.18
C GLN A 414 30.52 -2.99 -4.15
N VAL A 415 30.13 -2.86 -2.89
CA VAL A 415 30.81 -3.46 -1.73
C VAL A 415 30.04 -4.63 -1.13
N VAL A 416 28.76 -4.78 -1.48
CA VAL A 416 27.91 -5.91 -1.10
C VAL A 416 27.06 -6.35 -2.30
N GLU A 417 26.88 -7.65 -2.46
CA GLU A 417 25.91 -8.27 -3.35
C GLU A 417 25.04 -9.25 -2.56
N TYR A 418 23.74 -9.24 -2.81
CA TYR A 418 22.76 -10.16 -2.22
C TYR A 418 22.13 -11.01 -3.30
N SER A 419 21.95 -12.30 -3.01
CA SER A 419 21.11 -13.18 -3.82
C SER A 419 20.02 -13.84 -2.98
N TYR A 420 18.85 -14.02 -3.58
CA TYR A 420 17.67 -14.59 -2.95
C TYR A 420 17.12 -15.73 -3.79
N ASN A 421 16.40 -16.65 -3.15
CA ASN A 421 15.46 -17.51 -3.85
C ASN A 421 14.17 -16.75 -4.17
N GLU A 422 13.24 -17.43 -4.82
CA GLU A 422 12.03 -16.85 -5.40
C GLU A 422 11.02 -16.38 -4.35
N TRP A 423 11.14 -16.94 -3.13
CA TRP A 423 10.37 -16.59 -1.95
C TRP A 423 11.10 -15.61 -1.04
N GLY A 424 12.25 -15.06 -1.46
CA GLY A 424 13.02 -14.08 -0.70
C GLY A 424 13.98 -14.68 0.31
N GLY A 425 14.17 -16.00 0.34
CA GLY A 425 15.16 -16.66 1.19
C GLY A 425 16.57 -16.26 0.77
N LEU A 426 17.38 -15.75 1.71
CA LEU A 426 18.74 -15.28 1.43
C LEU A 426 19.66 -16.45 1.07
N LEU A 427 20.20 -16.46 -0.13
CA LEU A 427 21.12 -17.50 -0.62
C LEU A 427 22.58 -17.13 -0.37
N SER A 428 22.97 -15.87 -0.59
CA SER A 428 24.33 -15.40 -0.34
C SER A 428 24.42 -13.91 -0.04
N VAL A 429 25.46 -13.55 0.69
CA VAL A 429 25.95 -12.17 0.89
C VAL A 429 27.44 -12.17 0.56
N THR A 430 27.83 -11.49 -0.52
CA THR A 430 29.22 -11.43 -1.00
C THR A 430 29.68 -9.98 -1.17
N GLY A 431 30.96 -9.77 -1.49
CA GLY A 431 31.57 -8.45 -1.61
C GLY A 431 32.50 -8.08 -0.45
N SER A 432 33.26 -7.00 -0.62
CA SER A 432 34.32 -6.57 0.31
C SER A 432 33.83 -6.21 1.70
N LEU A 433 32.57 -5.77 1.85
CA LEU A 433 31.93 -5.41 3.13
C LEU A 433 30.76 -6.32 3.50
N SER A 434 30.72 -7.53 2.93
CA SER A 434 29.67 -8.54 3.19
C SER A 434 29.54 -8.93 4.67
N ALA A 435 30.67 -9.03 5.39
CA ALA A 435 30.72 -9.38 6.80
C ALA A 435 30.35 -8.23 7.76
N THR A 436 30.29 -6.99 7.26
CA THR A 436 29.99 -5.79 8.07
C THR A 436 28.70 -5.14 7.58
N VAL A 437 28.78 -4.27 6.58
CA VAL A 437 27.65 -3.53 6.00
C VAL A 437 26.58 -4.50 5.49
N GLY A 438 26.99 -5.62 4.88
CA GLY A 438 26.10 -6.66 4.39
C GLY A 438 25.25 -7.33 5.48
N GLN A 439 25.84 -7.56 6.66
CA GLN A 439 25.12 -8.13 7.80
C GLN A 439 24.27 -7.09 8.53
N LYS A 440 24.73 -5.84 8.59
CA LYS A 440 24.05 -4.74 9.29
C LYS A 440 22.82 -4.21 8.55
N ASN A 441 22.84 -4.20 7.22
CA ASN A 441 21.70 -3.73 6.44
C ASN A 441 20.51 -4.70 6.56
N PRO A 442 19.37 -4.27 7.13
CA PRO A 442 18.20 -5.11 7.24
C PRO A 442 17.31 -5.04 5.99
N LEU A 443 17.38 -3.97 5.18
CA LEU A 443 16.49 -3.81 4.03
C LEU A 443 16.99 -4.66 2.86
N ARG A 444 16.25 -5.73 2.54
CA ARG A 444 16.69 -6.79 1.61
C ARG A 444 15.64 -7.07 0.53
N TYR A 445 15.10 -8.29 0.47
CA TYR A 445 14.03 -8.71 -0.44
C TYR A 445 12.83 -7.75 -0.36
N ARG A 446 12.39 -7.24 -1.51
CA ARG A 446 11.34 -6.22 -1.72
C ARG A 446 11.53 -4.92 -0.92
N GLY A 447 12.68 -4.72 -0.28
CA GLY A 447 12.93 -3.64 0.67
C GLY A 447 12.40 -3.92 2.07
N TYR A 448 12.04 -5.16 2.39
CA TYR A 448 11.59 -5.56 3.73
C TYR A 448 12.73 -5.61 4.74
N TYR A 449 12.38 -5.40 6.01
CA TYR A 449 13.30 -5.51 7.12
C TYR A 449 13.54 -6.98 7.48
N TYR A 450 14.75 -7.49 7.27
CA TYR A 450 15.16 -8.85 7.61
C TYR A 450 15.72 -8.93 9.03
N ASP A 451 15.17 -9.83 9.83
CA ASP A 451 15.66 -10.18 11.16
C ASP A 451 16.62 -11.38 11.03
N ASN A 452 17.94 -11.13 11.04
CA ASN A 452 18.96 -12.17 10.85
C ASN A 452 18.84 -13.32 11.85
N GLU A 453 18.46 -13.02 13.08
CA GLU A 453 18.38 -13.99 14.17
C GLU A 453 17.22 -14.99 13.98
N THR A 454 16.09 -14.57 13.43
CA THR A 454 14.93 -15.45 13.16
C THR A 454 15.00 -16.04 11.75
N GLY A 455 15.45 -15.23 10.78
CA GLY A 455 15.35 -15.50 9.35
C GLY A 455 14.03 -14.98 8.74
N PHE A 456 13.30 -14.13 9.46
CA PHE A 456 12.02 -13.59 9.01
C PHE A 456 12.15 -12.18 8.43
N TYR A 457 11.19 -11.81 7.61
CA TYR A 457 10.95 -10.43 7.23
C TYR A 457 9.84 -9.83 8.11
N TYR A 458 10.11 -8.67 8.70
CA TYR A 458 9.12 -7.86 9.39
C TYR A 458 8.41 -6.95 8.38
N LEU A 459 7.12 -7.21 8.15
CA LEU A 459 6.26 -6.48 7.22
C LEU A 459 5.26 -5.62 7.99
N GLN A 460 5.66 -5.00 9.11
CA GLN A 460 4.81 -4.11 9.90
C GLN A 460 3.67 -4.81 10.66
N SER A 461 2.62 -5.27 9.97
CA SER A 461 1.49 -5.94 10.63
C SER A 461 1.71 -7.42 10.92
N ARG A 462 2.61 -8.07 10.15
CA ARG A 462 2.93 -9.50 10.23
C ARG A 462 4.41 -9.78 10.01
N TYR A 463 4.80 -11.01 10.31
CA TYR A 463 6.10 -11.57 9.98
C TYR A 463 5.96 -12.58 8.86
N TYR A 464 6.80 -12.44 7.84
CA TYR A 464 6.88 -13.33 6.70
C TYR A 464 8.09 -14.26 6.86
N ASP A 465 7.86 -15.55 6.72
CA ASP A 465 8.92 -16.55 6.72
C ASP A 465 9.23 -17.01 5.29
N PRO A 466 10.37 -16.59 4.71
CA PRO A 466 10.76 -16.99 3.37
C PRO A 466 11.12 -18.48 3.26
N GLU A 467 11.38 -19.17 4.37
CA GLU A 467 11.70 -20.60 4.35
C GLU A 467 10.45 -21.45 4.11
N THR A 468 9.35 -21.11 4.78
CA THR A 468 8.05 -21.75 4.57
C THR A 468 7.26 -21.12 3.42
N GLY A 469 7.61 -19.90 2.98
CA GLY A 469 6.94 -19.20 1.87
C GLY A 469 5.59 -18.60 2.28
N ARG A 470 5.39 -18.32 3.57
CA ARG A 470 4.09 -17.83 4.09
C ARG A 470 4.25 -16.89 5.29
N PHE A 471 3.20 -16.16 5.62
CA PHE A 471 3.14 -15.42 6.88
C PHE A 471 3.06 -16.39 8.05
N ILE A 472 3.68 -16.04 9.18
CA ILE A 472 3.70 -16.93 10.35
C ILE A 472 2.35 -16.91 11.10
N ASN A 473 1.64 -15.78 11.07
CA ASN A 473 0.35 -15.60 11.74
C ASN A 473 -0.75 -15.12 10.76
N ALA A 474 -2.00 -15.46 11.07
CA ALA A 474 -3.16 -15.16 10.24
C ALA A 474 -3.34 -13.65 10.01
N ASP A 475 -3.85 -13.24 8.85
CA ASP A 475 -4.20 -11.85 8.53
C ASP A 475 -5.19 -11.25 9.53
N GLY A 476 -5.03 -9.95 9.83
CA GLY A 476 -5.91 -9.21 10.73
C GLY A 476 -7.19 -8.74 10.05
N ILE A 477 -7.21 -8.67 8.73
CA ILE A 477 -8.40 -8.35 7.94
C ILE A 477 -9.15 -9.66 7.70
N LEU A 478 -9.87 -10.10 8.74
CA LEU A 478 -10.75 -11.25 8.66
C LEU A 478 -12.04 -10.83 7.92
N GLY A 479 -12.10 -10.98 6.60
CA GLY A 479 -13.38 -10.87 5.87
C GLY A 479 -13.43 -10.09 4.55
N ALA A 480 -12.32 -9.80 3.88
CA ALA A 480 -12.34 -9.38 2.46
C ALA A 480 -11.16 -10.11 1.80
N ASN A 481 -11.24 -10.80 0.65
CA ASN A 481 -11.62 -10.28 -0.66
C ASN A 481 -11.87 -11.40 -1.70
N GLU A 482 -12.88 -11.16 -2.54
CA GLU A 482 -13.10 -11.46 -3.98
C GLU A 482 -12.62 -12.77 -4.69
N ASP A 483 -11.61 -13.52 -4.22
CA ASP A 483 -11.05 -14.71 -4.91
C ASP A 483 -10.65 -15.85 -3.94
N ILE A 484 -10.62 -17.10 -4.41
CA ILE A 484 -10.40 -18.32 -3.60
C ILE A 484 -9.09 -18.28 -2.81
N LEU A 485 -8.03 -17.71 -3.39
CA LEU A 485 -6.71 -17.55 -2.75
C LEU A 485 -6.67 -16.39 -1.74
N GLY A 486 -7.64 -15.46 -1.79
CA GLY A 486 -7.77 -14.35 -0.85
C GLY A 486 -8.29 -14.77 0.52
N TYR A 487 -8.81 -16.00 0.64
CA TYR A 487 -9.28 -16.56 1.91
C TYR A 487 -8.18 -17.27 2.71
N ASN A 488 -7.04 -17.58 2.08
CA ASN A 488 -5.90 -18.14 2.80
C ASN A 488 -5.19 -17.03 3.58
N LEU A 489 -5.48 -16.95 4.87
CA LEU A 489 -5.02 -15.89 5.77
C LEU A 489 -3.50 -15.88 6.02
N PHE A 490 -2.77 -16.84 5.49
CA PHE A 490 -1.32 -16.99 5.65
C PHE A 490 -0.54 -16.90 4.33
N ALA A 491 -1.21 -17.00 3.18
CA ALA A 491 -0.54 -17.03 1.89
C ALA A 491 0.20 -15.70 1.63
N TYR A 492 1.49 -15.79 1.34
CA TYR A 492 2.26 -14.62 0.91
C TYR A 492 2.01 -14.38 -0.57
N CYS A 493 1.56 -13.18 -0.93
CA CYS A 493 1.41 -12.77 -2.32
C CYS A 493 0.51 -13.69 -3.18
N SER A 494 -0.43 -14.41 -2.55
CA SER A 494 -1.21 -15.51 -3.15
C SER A 494 -0.35 -16.47 -3.98
N ASN A 495 0.79 -16.86 -3.41
CA ASN A 495 1.75 -17.80 -3.99
C ASN A 495 2.36 -17.34 -5.31
N ASN A 496 2.36 -16.04 -5.59
CA ASN A 496 3.06 -15.45 -6.73
C ASN A 496 4.08 -14.40 -6.25
N PRO A 497 5.13 -14.83 -5.54
CA PRO A 497 6.12 -13.90 -4.96
C PRO A 497 6.96 -13.19 -6.04
N ILE A 498 7.02 -13.73 -7.26
CA ILE A 498 7.74 -13.14 -8.39
C ILE A 498 7.08 -11.82 -8.83
N ASN A 499 5.74 -11.80 -8.92
CA ASN A 499 4.99 -10.69 -9.49
C ASN A 499 4.34 -9.78 -8.44
N PHE A 500 4.46 -10.08 -7.15
CA PHE A 500 3.80 -9.35 -6.08
C PHE A 500 4.74 -9.08 -4.90
N SER A 501 4.38 -8.09 -4.10
CA SER A 501 4.96 -7.78 -2.80
C SER A 501 3.84 -7.42 -1.84
N ASP A 502 4.01 -7.64 -0.55
CA ASP A 502 3.17 -7.07 0.50
C ASP A 502 3.95 -6.04 1.34
N PRO A 503 3.85 -4.73 1.05
CA PRO A 503 4.62 -3.70 1.75
C PRO A 503 4.25 -3.49 3.23
N SER A 504 3.06 -3.94 3.65
CA SER A 504 2.49 -3.63 4.97
C SER A 504 2.06 -4.84 5.78
N GLY A 505 2.22 -6.04 5.21
CA GLY A 505 1.74 -7.29 5.76
C GLY A 505 0.22 -7.41 5.78
N ASN A 506 -0.56 -6.51 5.18
CA ASN A 506 -2.02 -6.59 5.18
C ASN A 506 -2.60 -6.91 3.80
N TRP A 507 -1.84 -6.67 2.74
CA TRP A 507 -2.34 -6.79 1.39
C TRP A 507 -1.21 -6.87 0.37
N LYS A 508 -1.28 -7.87 -0.50
CA LYS A 508 -0.37 -8.00 -1.64
C LYS A 508 -0.64 -6.93 -2.71
N ILE A 509 0.35 -6.13 -3.02
CA ILE A 509 0.33 -5.24 -4.16
C ILE A 509 1.00 -5.97 -5.33
N TRP A 510 0.37 -5.91 -6.50
CA TRP A 510 1.01 -6.34 -7.74
C TRP A 510 2.31 -5.53 -7.91
N ASN A 511 3.45 -6.21 -8.05
CA ASN A 511 4.69 -5.64 -8.58
C ASN A 511 4.55 -5.42 -10.09
N LYS A 512 3.45 -4.81 -10.53
CA LYS A 512 3.53 -4.05 -11.78
C LYS A 512 4.58 -3.00 -11.46
N ILE A 513 5.66 -2.97 -12.24
CA ILE A 513 6.72 -1.97 -12.09
C ILE A 513 6.17 -0.52 -12.15
N LYS A 514 4.87 -0.33 -12.43
CA LYS A 514 4.04 0.85 -12.17
C LYS A 514 4.26 1.56 -10.81
N GLU A 515 4.43 0.87 -9.67
CA GLU A 515 4.46 1.57 -8.37
C GLU A 515 5.85 2.10 -7.95
N LYS A 516 6.95 1.54 -8.48
CA LYS A 516 8.31 2.09 -8.24
C LYS A 516 8.73 3.14 -9.28
N VAL A 517 7.87 3.42 -10.26
CA VAL A 517 8.13 4.29 -11.42
C VAL A 517 7.02 5.35 -11.59
N LYS A 518 6.69 6.09 -10.53
CA LYS A 518 5.77 7.24 -10.65
C LYS A 518 6.44 8.45 -11.29
N GLY A 519 6.54 8.40 -12.62
CA GLY A 519 6.07 9.49 -13.46
C GLY A 519 4.79 9.01 -14.14
N PHE A 520 3.78 9.85 -14.17
CA PHE A 520 2.38 9.44 -14.22
C PHE A 520 1.89 8.97 -15.60
N LEU A 521 1.31 7.75 -15.64
CA LEU A 521 0.30 7.37 -16.64
C LEU A 521 -1.12 7.69 -16.11
N LYS A 522 -1.51 8.96 -16.04
CA LYS A 522 -2.86 9.36 -16.51
C LYS A 522 -2.70 10.18 -17.78
N GLY A 523 -2.76 9.44 -18.87
CA GLY A 523 -2.76 9.92 -20.24
C GLY A 523 -2.79 8.68 -21.12
N PHE A 524 -4.00 8.17 -21.41
CA PHE A 524 -4.25 7.07 -22.34
C PHE A 524 -3.75 5.65 -21.96
N THR A 525 -4.38 5.02 -20.97
CA THR A 525 -4.82 3.61 -21.05
C THR A 525 -6.10 3.44 -20.21
N SER A 526 -7.19 4.02 -20.69
CA SER A 526 -8.52 3.44 -20.46
C SER A 526 -9.05 3.05 -21.83
N ASP A 527 -8.45 2.01 -22.42
CA ASP A 527 -9.04 1.28 -23.55
C ASP A 527 -8.35 -0.10 -23.67
N TYR A 528 -9.06 -1.14 -23.21
CA TYR A 528 -8.97 -2.58 -23.63
C TYR A 528 -7.68 -3.37 -23.22
N ILE A 529 -7.66 -4.55 -22.56
CA ILE A 529 -8.56 -5.69 -22.27
C ILE A 529 -8.01 -6.32 -20.95
N PHE A 530 -8.79 -6.57 -19.91
CA PHE A 530 -9.47 -7.86 -19.71
C PHE A 530 -10.97 -7.67 -19.46
N LYS A 531 -11.72 -7.97 -20.52
CA LYS A 531 -13.04 -8.53 -20.37
C LYS A 531 -12.87 -9.96 -19.86
N SER A 532 -13.41 -10.24 -18.70
CA SER A 532 -14.38 -11.32 -18.60
C SER A 532 -15.46 -10.91 -17.59
N SER A 533 -16.64 -10.63 -18.16
CA SER A 533 -17.99 -10.39 -17.58
C SER A 533 -18.10 -9.37 -16.42
N LYS A 534 -18.60 -8.14 -16.56
CA LYS A 534 -19.61 -7.56 -17.45
C LYS A 534 -19.35 -6.04 -17.59
N VAL A 535 -19.12 -5.57 -18.83
CA VAL A 535 -19.24 -4.17 -19.27
C VAL A 535 -20.74 -3.92 -19.48
N SER A 536 -21.42 -2.86 -19.05
CA SER A 536 -21.34 -1.41 -19.35
C SER A 536 -22.47 -0.75 -18.52
N THR A 537 -22.35 0.43 -17.93
CA THR A 537 -22.50 1.77 -18.55
C THR A 537 -22.00 2.78 -17.51
N ALA A 538 -20.94 3.57 -17.71
CA ALA A 538 -21.02 4.87 -18.37
C ALA A 538 -19.60 5.40 -18.62
N VAL A 539 -19.34 5.74 -19.88
CA VAL A 539 -18.23 6.60 -20.31
C VAL A 539 -18.78 8.02 -20.46
N SER A 540 -17.93 9.01 -20.21
CA SER A 540 -17.97 10.41 -20.67
C SER A 540 -18.96 11.39 -20.02
N THR A 541 -18.44 12.19 -19.09
CA THR A 541 -18.86 13.60 -18.95
C THR A 541 -17.66 14.55 -18.96
N ALA A 542 -16.79 14.37 -19.95
CA ALA A 542 -15.93 15.44 -20.42
C ALA A 542 -16.06 15.50 -21.95
N ILE A 543 -16.37 16.70 -22.46
CA ILE A 543 -16.57 17.13 -23.86
C ILE A 543 -18.01 17.12 -24.40
N ILE A 544 -19.05 17.61 -23.69
CA ILE A 544 -20.25 18.14 -24.38
C ILE A 544 -20.98 19.27 -23.60
N THR A 545 -20.33 20.42 -23.39
CA THR A 545 -21.04 21.61 -22.89
C THR A 545 -21.38 22.51 -24.08
N GLY A 546 -22.65 22.87 -24.28
CA GLY A 546 -23.10 23.81 -25.32
C GLY A 546 -23.26 23.25 -26.75
N LYS A 547 -23.04 21.94 -27.00
CA LYS A 547 -23.32 21.29 -28.30
C LYS A 547 -24.59 20.45 -28.25
N ASN A 548 -25.39 20.52 -29.32
CA ASN A 548 -26.58 19.67 -29.50
C ASN A 548 -26.16 18.24 -29.85
N ILE A 549 -26.73 17.26 -29.14
CA ILE A 549 -26.46 15.83 -29.31
C ILE A 549 -27.71 15.16 -29.84
N ASN A 550 -27.60 14.46 -30.96
CA ASN A 550 -28.70 13.64 -31.47
C ASN A 550 -28.83 12.36 -30.64
N VAL A 551 -30.00 12.14 -30.03
CA VAL A 551 -30.31 10.97 -29.20
C VAL A 551 -31.25 9.98 -29.89
N GLY A 552 -31.42 10.11 -31.21
CA GLY A 552 -32.17 9.20 -32.05
C GLY A 552 -33.65 9.59 -32.23
N LYS A 553 -34.29 9.03 -33.26
CA LYS A 553 -35.71 9.28 -33.61
C LYS A 553 -36.08 10.77 -33.76
N GLY A 554 -35.13 11.61 -34.16
CA GLY A 554 -35.29 13.05 -34.37
C GLY A 554 -35.20 13.92 -33.11
N TRP A 555 -34.74 13.37 -31.98
CA TRP A 555 -34.55 14.12 -30.72
C TRP A 555 -33.13 14.66 -30.59
N THR A 556 -33.01 15.88 -30.08
CA THR A 556 -31.73 16.52 -29.76
C THR A 556 -31.70 16.98 -28.31
N VAL A 557 -30.55 16.84 -27.67
CA VAL A 557 -30.32 17.21 -26.27
C VAL A 557 -29.12 18.16 -26.15
N ARG A 558 -29.24 19.17 -25.29
CA ARG A 558 -28.14 20.06 -24.92
C ARG A 558 -28.08 20.23 -23.41
N ILE A 559 -26.88 20.26 -22.84
CA ILE A 559 -26.63 20.59 -21.43
C ILE A 559 -25.79 21.86 -21.36
N ASP A 560 -26.30 22.85 -20.63
CA ASP A 560 -25.67 24.16 -20.47
C ASP A 560 -25.28 24.39 -19.01
N ARG A 561 -24.18 25.12 -18.79
CA ARG A 561 -23.71 25.54 -17.45
C ARG A 561 -24.20 26.95 -17.15
N SER A 562 -24.32 27.29 -15.86
CA SER A 562 -24.71 28.65 -15.45
C SER A 562 -23.62 29.66 -15.80
N ASN A 563 -23.99 30.75 -16.48
CA ASN A 563 -23.13 31.91 -16.62
C ASN A 563 -23.45 32.95 -15.52
N ASP A 564 -22.40 33.63 -15.08
CA ASP A 564 -22.36 34.63 -14.02
C ASP A 564 -23.37 35.79 -14.22
N ASN A 565 -24.35 35.90 -13.30
CA ASN A 565 -24.64 37.08 -12.46
C ASN A 565 -26.12 37.31 -12.03
N THR A 566 -27.12 36.52 -12.43
CA THR A 566 -28.51 36.72 -11.91
C THR A 566 -29.40 35.44 -11.85
N LYS A 567 -28.91 34.37 -11.20
CA LYS A 567 -29.52 33.03 -10.96
C LYS A 567 -29.38 32.01 -12.10
N THR A 568 -29.18 30.70 -11.90
CA THR A 568 -28.55 29.82 -10.88
C THR A 568 -28.70 28.40 -11.45
N GLN A 569 -27.66 27.56 -11.38
CA GLN A 569 -27.65 26.11 -11.70
C GLN A 569 -27.61 25.66 -13.17
N LYS A 570 -27.04 24.46 -13.35
CA LYS A 570 -26.92 23.76 -14.64
C LYS A 570 -28.32 23.34 -15.12
N HIS A 571 -28.53 23.25 -16.42
CA HIS A 571 -29.82 22.87 -16.97
C HIS A 571 -29.69 22.09 -18.28
N VAL A 572 -30.74 21.36 -18.62
CA VAL A 572 -30.84 20.55 -19.84
C VAL A 572 -32.00 21.03 -20.71
N HIS A 573 -31.79 20.97 -22.03
CA HIS A 573 -32.80 21.19 -23.07
C HIS A 573 -32.97 19.92 -23.91
N VAL A 574 -34.20 19.49 -24.13
CA VAL A 574 -34.57 18.31 -24.93
C VAL A 574 -35.61 18.72 -25.97
N GLU A 575 -35.28 18.55 -27.25
CA GLU A 575 -36.10 19.08 -28.35
C GLU A 575 -36.35 18.06 -29.48
N LYS A 576 -37.52 18.15 -30.10
CA LYS A 576 -37.85 17.50 -31.37
C LYS A 576 -38.90 18.32 -32.12
N GLY A 577 -38.49 19.02 -33.17
CA GLY A 577 -39.37 19.91 -33.93
C GLY A 577 -39.92 21.03 -33.05
N LYS A 578 -41.24 21.10 -32.86
CA LYS A 578 -41.90 22.09 -31.98
C LYS A 578 -41.99 21.66 -30.51
N LEU A 579 -41.65 20.41 -30.17
CA LEU A 579 -41.66 19.92 -28.79
C LEU A 579 -40.36 20.29 -28.10
N ARG A 580 -40.45 20.92 -26.92
CA ARG A 580 -39.31 21.37 -26.12
C ARG A 580 -39.56 21.12 -24.65
N TYR A 581 -38.63 20.44 -23.98
CA TYR A 581 -38.64 20.22 -22.55
C TYR A 581 -37.34 20.76 -21.97
N SER A 582 -37.41 21.46 -20.84
CA SER A 582 -36.23 21.95 -20.14
C SER A 582 -36.35 21.69 -18.64
N GLN A 583 -35.20 21.44 -18.02
CA GLN A 583 -35.15 21.16 -16.58
C GLN A 583 -33.83 21.67 -16.01
N ASN A 584 -33.91 22.30 -14.85
CA ASN A 584 -32.78 22.64 -14.02
C ASN A 584 -32.25 21.41 -13.27
N GLU A 585 -31.03 21.48 -12.76
CA GLU A 585 -30.39 20.38 -12.03
C GLU A 585 -31.12 19.98 -10.74
N ASP A 586 -31.79 20.95 -10.09
CA ASP A 586 -32.67 20.68 -8.94
C ASP A 586 -33.99 19.99 -9.31
N GLY A 587 -34.33 19.90 -10.60
CA GLY A 587 -35.57 19.33 -11.10
C GLY A 587 -36.64 20.34 -11.50
N SER A 588 -36.46 21.61 -11.15
CA SER A 588 -37.40 22.69 -11.48
C SER A 588 -37.42 22.99 -12.98
N LYS A 589 -38.51 23.59 -13.45
CA LYS A 589 -38.65 24.00 -14.86
C LYS A 589 -37.65 25.12 -15.16
N HIS A 590 -36.82 24.94 -16.18
CA HIS A 590 -35.78 25.93 -16.53
C HIS A 590 -36.34 27.16 -17.26
N ASP A 591 -37.19 26.97 -18.28
CA ASP A 591 -37.78 28.09 -19.05
C ASP A 591 -39.31 27.99 -19.17
N GLY A 592 -39.98 29.15 -19.28
CA GLY A 592 -41.45 29.22 -19.38
C GLY A 592 -42.05 28.69 -20.70
N ASN A 593 -41.23 28.54 -21.74
CA ASN A 593 -41.64 28.15 -23.09
C ASN A 593 -41.52 26.64 -23.38
N SER A 594 -41.08 25.82 -22.42
CA SER A 594 -41.14 24.37 -22.55
C SER A 594 -42.57 23.86 -22.41
N SER A 595 -42.95 22.90 -23.27
CA SER A 595 -44.25 22.22 -23.23
C SER A 595 -44.45 21.59 -21.85
N ASN A 596 -45.59 21.85 -21.21
CA ASN A 596 -45.91 21.28 -19.89
C ASN A 596 -45.85 19.74 -19.96
N GLY A 597 -44.84 19.16 -19.31
CA GLY A 597 -44.68 17.72 -19.20
C GLY A 597 -43.23 17.24 -19.19
N SER A 598 -43.08 15.93 -19.26
CA SER A 598 -41.80 15.22 -19.29
C SER A 598 -41.48 14.75 -20.71
N PRO A 599 -40.20 14.71 -21.12
CA PRO A 599 -39.81 14.05 -22.36
C PRO A 599 -40.16 12.55 -22.32
N PRO A 600 -40.31 11.88 -23.47
CA PRO A 600 -40.63 10.45 -23.52
C PRO A 600 -39.60 9.57 -22.78
N SER A 601 -40.05 8.47 -22.18
CA SER A 601 -39.20 7.57 -21.37
C SER A 601 -37.96 7.05 -22.12
N SER A 602 -38.05 6.83 -23.44
CA SER A 602 -36.91 6.42 -24.25
C SER A 602 -35.81 7.49 -24.33
N VAL A 603 -36.20 8.77 -24.33
CA VAL A 603 -35.27 9.91 -24.34
C VAL A 603 -34.67 10.10 -22.96
N LYS A 604 -35.46 10.01 -21.89
CA LYS A 604 -34.97 10.06 -20.50
C LYS A 604 -33.95 8.97 -20.19
N LYS A 605 -34.21 7.74 -20.64
CA LYS A 605 -33.27 6.63 -20.51
C LYS A 605 -31.94 6.95 -21.22
N THR A 606 -32.00 7.42 -22.46
CA THR A 606 -30.80 7.77 -23.23
C THR A 606 -30.06 8.96 -22.62
N LEU A 607 -30.79 9.94 -22.09
CA LEU A 607 -30.26 11.12 -21.41
C LEU A 607 -29.48 10.73 -20.15
N LYS A 608 -30.05 9.84 -19.33
CA LYS A 608 -29.41 9.29 -18.14
C LYS A 608 -28.19 8.43 -18.49
N GLU A 609 -28.33 7.52 -19.45
CA GLU A 609 -27.27 6.57 -19.83
C GLU A 609 -26.09 7.23 -20.54
N LYS A 610 -26.33 8.21 -21.42
CA LYS A 610 -25.28 8.83 -22.24
C LYS A 610 -24.72 10.12 -21.65
N LEU A 611 -25.54 10.88 -20.93
CA LEU A 611 -25.16 12.23 -20.47
C LEU A 611 -25.23 12.40 -18.96
N GLY A 612 -25.61 11.34 -18.24
CA GLY A 612 -25.65 11.32 -16.78
C GLY A 612 -26.72 12.24 -16.18
N TRP A 613 -27.69 12.72 -16.98
CA TRP A 613 -28.75 13.58 -16.49
C TRP A 613 -30.02 12.77 -16.22
N ASP A 614 -30.37 12.61 -14.95
CA ASP A 614 -31.55 11.84 -14.52
C ASP A 614 -32.78 12.74 -14.38
N TRP A 615 -33.56 12.81 -15.44
CA TRP A 615 -34.71 13.72 -15.51
C TRP A 615 -35.71 13.49 -14.38
N ASP A 616 -36.11 12.24 -14.12
CA ASP A 616 -37.15 11.92 -13.15
C ASP A 616 -36.62 12.00 -11.71
N GLY A 617 -35.40 11.52 -11.46
CA GLY A 617 -34.76 11.63 -10.15
C GLY A 617 -34.53 13.08 -9.71
N ASN A 618 -34.31 13.98 -10.67
CA ASN A 618 -34.21 15.41 -10.36
C ASN A 618 -35.58 16.01 -10.00
N ILE A 619 -36.71 15.58 -10.63
CA ILE A 619 -38.05 16.07 -10.25
C ILE A 619 -38.36 15.74 -8.78
N GLU A 620 -38.07 14.53 -8.33
CA GLU A 620 -38.29 14.12 -6.93
C GLU A 620 -37.49 14.99 -5.95
N LYS A 621 -36.30 15.43 -6.34
CA LYS A 621 -35.47 16.35 -5.55
C LYS A 621 -36.12 17.73 -5.39
N PHE A 622 -36.72 18.27 -6.45
CA PHE A 622 -37.46 19.53 -6.39
C PHE A 622 -38.71 19.42 -5.49
N GLU A 623 -39.43 18.31 -5.57
CA GLU A 623 -40.63 18.07 -4.74
C GLU A 623 -40.29 17.97 -3.24
N LEU A 624 -39.11 17.44 -2.89
CA LEU A 624 -38.62 17.39 -1.51
C LEU A 624 -38.30 18.77 -0.93
N GLU A 625 -37.82 19.73 -1.74
CA GLU A 625 -37.48 21.09 -1.28
C GLU A 625 -38.70 22.00 -1.08
N HIS A 626 -39.81 21.76 -1.78
CA HIS A 626 -41.05 22.54 -1.64
C HIS A 626 -42.15 21.89 -0.80
N GLY A 627 -41.95 20.64 -0.35
CA GLY A 627 -43.02 19.81 0.22
C GLY A 627 -42.99 19.50 1.72
N LYS A 628 -42.08 20.04 2.54
CA LYS A 628 -42.03 19.68 3.97
C LYS A 628 -41.84 20.86 4.94
N ASP A 629 -42.99 21.33 5.45
CA ASP A 629 -43.11 21.92 6.77
C ASP A 629 -42.64 20.95 7.87
N PHE A 630 -42.11 21.53 8.94
CA PHE A 630 -41.59 20.84 10.13
C PHE A 630 -42.59 19.85 10.74
N THR A 631 -42.20 18.58 10.86
CA THR A 631 -42.35 17.71 12.05
C THR A 631 -41.90 16.28 11.71
N GLN A 632 -40.95 15.70 12.46
CA GLN A 632 -40.97 14.32 12.96
C GLN A 632 -39.63 13.83 13.53
N ASP A 633 -39.77 13.01 14.57
CA ASP A 633 -38.82 12.09 15.18
C ASP A 633 -38.55 10.86 14.25
N PRO A 634 -37.88 9.79 14.70
CA PRO A 634 -36.56 9.37 14.25
C PRO A 634 -36.60 8.16 13.29
N MET A 635 -35.55 7.94 12.49
CA MET A 635 -34.98 6.62 12.14
C MET A 635 -34.11 6.65 10.88
N ASN A 636 -33.02 5.89 10.99
CA ASN A 636 -32.29 5.18 9.93
C ASN A 636 -31.45 5.99 8.93
N SER A 637 -30.17 6.16 9.29
CA SER A 637 -29.10 5.89 8.34
C SER A 637 -27.96 5.13 9.04
N ILE A 638 -27.74 3.92 8.54
CA ILE A 638 -26.76 2.95 9.00
C ILE A 638 -25.41 3.34 8.38
N PHE A 639 -24.44 3.74 9.22
CA PHE A 639 -23.06 3.93 8.81
C PHE A 639 -22.18 2.95 9.59
N PHE A 640 -21.70 1.92 8.90
CA PHE A 640 -20.69 1.01 9.41
C PHE A 640 -19.30 1.63 9.19
N TYR A 641 -18.55 1.82 10.27
CA TYR A 641 -17.11 2.11 10.21
C TYR A 641 -16.34 0.80 10.43
N PRO A 642 -15.51 0.33 9.49
CA PRO A 642 -14.47 -0.62 9.82
C PRO A 642 -13.39 0.10 10.62
N ILE A 643 -13.04 -0.48 11.76
CA ILE A 643 -11.96 0.00 12.61
C ILE A 643 -10.66 -0.52 12.04
N ASN A 644 -9.90 0.42 11.49
CA ASN A 644 -8.47 0.31 11.32
C ASN A 644 -7.82 0.81 12.62
N PRO A 645 -7.15 -0.03 13.44
CA PRO A 645 -6.39 0.45 14.59
C PRO A 645 -5.15 1.26 14.18
N ASN A 646 -4.78 1.25 12.90
CA ASN A 646 -3.61 1.94 12.42
C ASN A 646 -4.01 3.33 11.90
N GLY A 647 -3.66 4.35 12.67
CA GLY A 647 -3.53 5.71 12.16
C GLY A 647 -2.36 5.81 11.18
N PHE A 648 -2.44 5.11 10.04
CA PHE A 648 -1.62 5.42 8.88
C PHE A 648 -2.15 6.71 8.28
N LEU A 649 -1.54 7.82 8.69
CA LEU A 649 -1.32 8.90 7.74
C LEU A 649 -0.36 8.33 6.69
N VAL A 650 -0.92 7.93 5.56
CA VAL A 650 -0.17 7.78 4.32
C VAL A 650 0.48 9.15 4.04
N PRO A 651 1.77 9.24 3.68
CA PRO A 651 2.31 10.48 3.14
C PRO A 651 1.43 10.94 1.98
N SER A 652 1.00 12.19 2.07
CA SER A 652 0.15 12.92 1.14
C SER A 652 0.20 12.42 -0.31
N PHE A 653 -0.92 11.88 -0.79
CA PHE A 653 -1.32 12.10 -2.17
C PHE A 653 -1.69 13.58 -2.31
N ALA A 654 -1.19 14.26 -3.35
CA ALA A 654 -1.79 15.52 -3.78
C ALA A 654 -3.28 15.28 -4.11
N PRO A 655 -4.18 16.22 -3.76
CA PRO A 655 -5.61 15.97 -3.78
C PRO A 655 -6.15 16.10 -5.20
N SER A 656 -6.85 15.07 -5.68
CA SER A 656 -7.95 15.26 -6.62
C SER A 656 -9.14 14.47 -6.10
N SER A 657 -10.10 15.21 -5.59
CA SER A 657 -11.40 14.81 -5.04
C SER A 657 -12.08 13.66 -5.78
N TYR A 658 -12.34 12.53 -5.10
CA TYR A 658 -13.54 11.72 -5.33
C TYR A 658 -13.98 11.03 -4.03
N HIS A 659 -15.24 11.29 -3.67
CA HIS A 659 -16.01 10.58 -2.66
C HIS A 659 -16.28 9.14 -3.13
N THR A 660 -15.89 8.16 -2.33
CA THR A 660 -16.47 6.81 -2.37
C THR A 660 -17.69 6.78 -1.45
N ILE A 661 -18.88 6.68 -2.05
CA ILE A 661 -20.12 6.27 -1.38
C ILE A 661 -20.18 4.73 -1.42
N PRO A 662 -20.47 4.04 -0.30
CA PRO A 662 -20.54 2.58 -0.24
C PRO A 662 -21.84 2.06 -0.87
N ILE A 663 -21.78 0.93 -1.59
CA ILE A 663 -22.96 0.12 -1.92
C ILE A 663 -22.88 -1.16 -1.08
N PHE A 664 -23.87 -1.28 -0.19
CA PHE A 664 -24.19 -2.46 0.61
C PHE A 664 -24.82 -3.56 -0.23
N ALA A 665 -24.56 -4.83 0.17
CA ALA A 665 -25.48 -5.98 0.15
C ALA A 665 -24.63 -7.24 0.47
N TYR A 666 -24.82 -8.03 1.53
CA TYR A 666 -25.78 -8.11 2.62
C TYR A 666 -25.05 -8.60 3.88
#